data_AF-A0AAW5QXY2-F1
#
_entry.id   AF-A0AAW5QXY2-F1
#
_cell.length_a   1.000
_cell.length_b   1.000
_cell.length_c   1.000
_cell.angle_alpha   90.00
_cell.angle_beta   90.00
_cell.angle_gamma   90.00
#
_symmetry.space_group_name_H-M   'P 1'
#
loop_
_entity.id
_entity.type
_entity.pdbx_description
1 polymer ?
#
loop_
_entity_poly.entity_id
_entity_poly.type
_entity_poly.pdbx_seq_one_letter_code
_entity_poly.pdbx_strand_id
1 'polypeptide(L)'
;MTIPYRLGLDLGTNSIGWCALRLDAGGKPCGVLDAGVRILTPNEEAGRDPQSKASLAGDRRAARAMRRRRDRFLRRQKRLMRTLVDAGLMPADTRERKALETLDPYWLRAAALDQPLEPHELGRAIFHLNQRRGFKSNRIANSDDREKGATKTGIRALETALADSGARTLGELLARRHRRDKHGNRLGDGDGFATPDAVRFRPHAEGTKVLYDFYPSRDMIELELDRIWAAQEPHHPQLTDDLLARLKRIIVGQRPLKKPVVGRCTLRPEPTVIAPFGFEIDLGERAPKAHPLFQRFRILQDVGQLRVSRAGQRERHLTMQERDAIAAQLMANSGSMVDFDKLRKKARLPDDARFNYELAGRKGFQPDQTAARLAAKKAFGKTWRSLPRDRQAEVVERLLAMEDEGQLEDWLVGTFGLNAETAEAISGTRLPQGHGQFGRSVLADLVHAMEEKGAETHDPATGEVYLRPLTYDEAVREIGLHHSDLRPGEKAARLPYYGEALVRHVISKPDAPEGSQEGIGRVPNPTVHIGLNQLRKLVNALIAVHGPPAEIVVELARELKLNKKRRDDIQRENRENEKANDRRRAELEALGYADTHGNRLLLRLYEELPADERVCVYSGTPISREMLFDGSVDIDHILPYSKTLDDGFMNKVLCTRRANREKGNRPPADVWSGDALQEIVERAERLFGKKAWRFQPDAMSRFDAEGGFIARQLTDTQHMARLAKTYLEQVCDQVWAPPGRLTAMLRAKWGFNSLLPDHNYVDANHPKNRKDHRHHAIDAFVLACTDRGLLQRIARASGRAEDLDLDHLFPKDSFPKPYEGYRDDLAARLATIVVSHKPDHGLAPGDRDNVHVTSGQLHEETAYGLVDEEIDGKTYNLVTRKPIGALTRGEIDRVRDKDLRADLQQVAYEAEQSGARLGDALAAFGETRGIRRVRILKTEKSVRVVRHGDGFTKAYSPGDNHRIEIYALPDGEWAGEGVTVFDANQPGFAPEWRRRHPAARLVMRVHNGDLIEADFGNGRQIARVYRLEPSAKRVRLALHNEAGAIDVRHNDPDDPLRWIFGTYARLRAGGARRVRVDPIGRVAPAAENR
;
A
#
# COMPACT_ATOMS: atom_id res chain seq x y z
N MET A 1 -4.39 -5.41 -48.63
CA MET A 1 -3.13 -5.95 -48.05
C MET A 1 -2.84 -5.18 -46.77
N THR A 2 -2.65 -5.87 -45.64
CA THR A 2 -2.23 -5.25 -44.38
C THR A 2 -0.80 -4.77 -44.50
N ILE A 3 -0.54 -3.50 -44.26
CA ILE A 3 0.80 -2.92 -44.30
C ILE A 3 1.57 -3.44 -43.07
N PRO A 4 2.70 -4.16 -43.21
CA PRO A 4 3.47 -4.60 -42.07
C PRO A 4 4.01 -3.39 -41.30
N TYR A 5 3.84 -3.39 -39.99
CA TYR A 5 4.26 -2.29 -39.15
C TYR A 5 4.85 -2.76 -37.81
N ARG A 6 5.77 -1.95 -37.28
CA ARG A 6 6.33 -2.10 -35.94
C ARG A 6 5.70 -1.08 -35.00
N LEU A 7 5.26 -1.52 -33.83
CA LEU A 7 4.64 -0.69 -32.81
C LEU A 7 5.62 -0.40 -31.67
N GLY A 8 6.00 0.87 -31.50
CA GLY A 8 6.70 1.36 -30.30
C GLY A 8 5.71 1.78 -29.23
N LEU A 9 5.98 1.41 -27.97
CA LEU A 9 5.16 1.72 -26.80
C LEU A 9 6.01 2.26 -25.66
N ASP A 10 5.85 3.55 -25.36
CA ASP A 10 6.37 4.20 -24.15
C ASP A 10 5.30 4.08 -23.04
N LEU A 11 5.58 3.25 -22.03
CA LEU A 11 4.65 3.00 -20.92
C LEU A 11 5.07 3.80 -19.69
N GLY A 12 4.27 4.80 -19.33
CA GLY A 12 4.36 5.52 -18.06
C GLY A 12 3.32 5.05 -17.04
N THR A 13 3.42 5.55 -15.81
CA THR A 13 2.40 5.34 -14.77
C THR A 13 1.05 5.97 -15.15
N ASN A 14 1.07 7.05 -15.95
CA ASN A 14 -0.12 7.84 -16.32
C ASN A 14 -0.28 8.10 -17.81
N SER A 15 0.61 7.59 -18.64
CA SER A 15 0.59 7.82 -20.08
C SER A 15 1.03 6.56 -20.82
N ILE A 16 0.52 6.43 -22.03
CA ILE A 16 1.03 5.48 -23.03
C ILE A 16 1.29 6.28 -24.30
N GLY A 17 2.57 6.52 -24.59
CA GLY A 17 3.00 6.99 -25.90
C GLY A 17 3.03 5.81 -26.86
N TRP A 18 2.59 6.01 -28.10
CA TRP A 18 2.65 4.96 -29.11
C TRP A 18 2.98 5.51 -30.48
N CYS A 19 3.71 4.72 -31.27
CA CYS A 19 4.07 5.04 -32.65
C CYS A 19 4.09 3.76 -33.48
N ALA A 20 3.37 3.75 -34.60
CA ALA A 20 3.39 2.69 -35.60
C ALA A 20 4.26 3.13 -36.78
N LEU A 21 5.31 2.35 -37.09
CA LEU A 21 6.19 2.58 -38.24
C LEU A 21 5.95 1.53 -39.31
N ARG A 22 5.81 1.97 -40.56
CA ARG A 22 5.74 1.09 -41.72
C ARG A 22 7.08 0.37 -41.88
N LEU A 23 7.02 -0.92 -42.23
CA LEU A 23 8.20 -1.72 -42.52
C LEU A 23 8.33 -1.97 -44.03
N ASP A 24 9.56 -1.93 -44.52
CA ASP A 24 9.90 -2.41 -45.86
C ASP A 24 9.96 -3.96 -45.92
N ALA A 25 10.26 -4.51 -47.10
CA ALA A 25 10.39 -5.96 -47.29
C ALA A 25 11.52 -6.59 -46.46
N GLY A 26 12.49 -5.80 -46.01
CA GLY A 26 13.59 -6.22 -45.13
C GLY A 26 13.30 -6.06 -43.65
N GLY A 27 12.08 -5.67 -43.26
CA GLY A 27 11.69 -5.45 -41.87
C GLY A 27 12.28 -4.18 -41.25
N LYS A 28 12.73 -3.22 -42.06
CA LYS A 28 13.27 -1.94 -41.59
C LYS A 28 12.20 -0.83 -41.63
N PRO A 29 12.20 0.09 -40.65
CA PRO A 29 11.32 1.26 -40.68
C PRO A 29 11.52 2.08 -41.96
N CYS A 30 10.42 2.51 -42.59
CA CYS A 30 10.47 3.32 -43.82
C CYS A 30 9.46 4.47 -43.84
N GLY A 31 8.81 4.79 -42.71
CA GLY A 31 7.86 5.89 -42.60
C GLY A 31 6.94 5.77 -41.38
N VAL A 32 6.41 6.90 -40.91
CA VAL A 32 5.37 6.92 -39.86
C VAL A 32 4.04 6.48 -40.45
N LEU A 33 3.44 5.42 -39.88
CA LEU A 33 2.07 5.01 -40.22
C LEU A 33 1.06 5.81 -39.39
N ASP A 34 1.27 5.88 -38.08
CA ASP A 34 0.39 6.59 -37.14
C ASP A 34 1.11 6.78 -35.80
N ALA A 35 0.69 7.76 -34.99
CA ALA A 35 1.24 7.98 -33.65
C ALA A 35 0.26 8.74 -32.76
N GLY A 36 0.39 8.57 -31.44
CA GLY A 36 -0.47 9.24 -30.48
C GLY A 36 -0.03 9.08 -29.03
N VAL A 37 -0.82 9.69 -28.15
CA VAL A 37 -0.62 9.62 -26.71
C VAL A 37 -1.95 9.37 -26.01
N ARG A 38 -1.96 8.41 -25.08
CA ARG A 38 -3.10 8.09 -24.24
C ARG A 38 -2.76 8.38 -22.78
N ILE A 39 -3.41 9.39 -22.19
CA ILE A 39 -3.32 9.73 -20.78
C ILE A 39 -4.36 8.94 -19.98
N LEU A 40 -3.92 8.31 -18.90
CA LEU A 40 -4.67 7.28 -18.17
C LEU A 40 -5.49 7.83 -17.01
N THR A 41 -5.25 9.07 -16.60
CA THR A 41 -5.87 9.71 -15.44
C THR A 41 -5.76 11.24 -15.58
N PRO A 42 -6.77 12.01 -15.14
CA PRO A 42 -6.64 13.47 -15.02
C PRO A 42 -5.73 13.88 -13.86
N ASN A 43 -5.52 12.99 -12.88
CA ASN A 43 -4.62 13.22 -11.74
C ASN A 43 -3.18 12.83 -12.10
N GLU A 44 -2.21 13.41 -11.40
CA GLU A 44 -0.79 13.09 -11.53
C GLU A 44 -0.44 11.61 -11.29
N GLU A 45 -1.30 10.78 -10.68
CA GLU A 45 -1.11 9.32 -10.54
C GLU A 45 -2.44 8.54 -10.60
N ALA A 46 -2.49 7.49 -11.43
CA ALA A 46 -3.70 6.68 -11.59
C ALA A 46 -4.01 5.83 -10.34
N GLY A 47 -5.24 5.96 -9.81
CA GLY A 47 -5.73 5.19 -8.67
C GLY A 47 -5.27 5.68 -7.29
N ARG A 48 -4.79 6.93 -7.23
CA ARG A 48 -4.29 7.57 -6.01
C ARG A 48 -4.94 8.92 -5.78
N ASP A 49 -4.93 9.32 -4.51
CA ASP A 49 -5.46 10.60 -4.05
C ASP A 49 -4.56 11.76 -4.53
N PRO A 50 -5.10 12.84 -5.12
CA PRO A 50 -4.28 13.92 -5.66
C PRO A 50 -3.42 14.65 -4.63
N GLN A 51 -3.88 14.73 -3.37
CA GLN A 51 -3.25 15.55 -2.33
C GLN A 51 -2.27 14.73 -1.49
N SER A 52 -2.71 13.59 -0.96
CA SER A 52 -1.91 12.70 -0.12
C SER A 52 -1.06 11.70 -0.91
N LYS A 53 -1.34 11.55 -2.22
CA LYS A 53 -0.77 10.51 -3.10
C LYS A 53 -0.98 9.08 -2.59
N ALA A 54 -1.82 8.91 -1.56
CA ALA A 54 -2.14 7.63 -0.97
C ALA A 54 -3.04 6.80 -1.91
N SER A 55 -3.12 5.48 -1.65
CA SER A 55 -3.99 4.62 -2.45
C SER A 55 -5.47 4.84 -2.08
N LEU A 56 -6.28 5.27 -3.05
CA LEU A 56 -7.74 5.37 -2.92
C LEU A 56 -8.39 4.04 -2.49
N ALA A 57 -7.78 2.91 -2.87
CA ALA A 57 -8.23 1.58 -2.46
C ALA A 57 -7.95 1.28 -0.97
N GLY A 58 -6.90 1.90 -0.41
CA GLY A 58 -6.56 1.86 1.01
C GLY A 58 -7.63 2.58 1.84
N ASP A 59 -7.96 3.81 1.46
CA ASP A 59 -8.95 4.64 2.18
C ASP A 59 -10.35 4.00 2.13
N ARG A 60 -10.75 3.50 0.95
CA ARG A 60 -11.99 2.73 0.79
C ARG A 60 -12.01 1.49 1.70
N ARG A 61 -10.87 0.81 1.87
CA ARG A 61 -10.75 -0.37 2.75
C ARG A 61 -10.92 0.02 4.22
N ALA A 62 -10.29 1.11 4.66
CA ALA A 62 -10.42 1.64 6.02
C ALA A 62 -11.87 2.04 6.33
N ALA A 63 -12.51 2.81 5.45
CA ALA A 63 -13.91 3.21 5.57
C ALA A 63 -14.87 2.01 5.63
N ARG A 64 -14.65 0.99 4.78
CA ARG A 64 -15.43 -0.26 4.81
C ARG A 64 -15.22 -1.04 6.11
N ALA A 65 -14.00 -1.08 6.64
CA ALA A 65 -13.71 -1.73 7.91
C ALA A 65 -14.44 -1.04 9.08
N MET A 66 -14.45 0.30 9.10
CA MET A 66 -15.21 1.10 10.08
C MET A 66 -16.71 0.82 10.03
N ARG A 67 -17.32 0.86 8.83
CA ARG A 67 -18.75 0.53 8.65
C ARG A 67 -19.09 -0.87 9.14
N ARG A 68 -18.31 -1.88 8.74
CA ARG A 68 -18.50 -3.28 9.19
C ARG A 68 -18.36 -3.41 10.71
N ARG A 69 -17.40 -2.74 11.34
CA ARG A 69 -17.24 -2.75 12.80
C ARG A 69 -18.49 -2.18 13.49
N ARG A 70 -18.99 -1.04 13.02
CA ARG A 70 -20.21 -0.41 13.54
C ARG A 70 -21.45 -1.28 13.35
N ASP A 71 -21.68 -1.80 12.14
CA ASP A 71 -22.87 -2.62 11.86
C ASP A 71 -22.88 -3.91 12.69
N ARG A 72 -21.71 -4.55 12.84
CA ARG A 72 -21.56 -5.75 13.68
C ARG A 72 -21.79 -5.43 15.16
N PHE A 73 -21.32 -4.28 15.63
CA PHE A 73 -21.58 -3.80 16.99
C PHE A 73 -23.09 -3.61 17.23
N LEU A 74 -23.79 -2.92 16.34
CA LEU A 74 -25.24 -2.69 16.45
C LEU A 74 -26.05 -3.98 16.37
N ARG A 75 -25.72 -4.88 15.41
CA ARG A 75 -26.38 -6.19 15.29
C ARG A 75 -26.17 -7.05 16.53
N ARG A 76 -24.96 -7.03 17.10
CA ARG A 76 -24.67 -7.73 18.36
C ARG A 76 -25.50 -7.16 19.51
N GLN A 77 -25.52 -5.84 19.69
CA GLN A 77 -26.35 -5.20 20.72
C GLN A 77 -27.82 -5.56 20.58
N LYS A 78 -28.38 -5.49 19.35
CA LYS A 78 -29.78 -5.87 19.09
C LYS A 78 -30.05 -7.34 19.45
N ARG A 79 -29.16 -8.25 19.04
CA ARG A 79 -29.28 -9.67 19.35
C ARG A 79 -29.16 -9.96 20.85
N LEU A 80 -28.20 -9.32 21.52
CA LEU A 80 -28.00 -9.44 22.96
C LEU A 80 -29.21 -8.93 23.72
N MET A 81 -29.67 -7.72 23.40
CA MET A 81 -30.84 -7.11 24.02
C MET A 81 -32.08 -8.00 23.87
N ARG A 82 -32.35 -8.52 22.67
CA ARG A 82 -33.45 -9.47 22.47
C ARG A 82 -33.29 -10.72 23.34
N THR A 83 -32.08 -11.30 23.38
CA THR A 83 -31.81 -12.50 24.19
C THR A 83 -32.02 -12.25 25.68
N LEU A 84 -31.64 -11.07 26.18
CA LEU A 84 -31.86 -10.69 27.58
C LEU A 84 -33.35 -10.45 27.89
N VAL A 85 -34.10 -9.84 26.96
CA VAL A 85 -35.55 -9.65 27.11
C VAL A 85 -36.29 -10.98 27.10
N ASP A 86 -35.98 -11.86 26.14
CA ASP A 86 -36.59 -13.19 26.02
C ASP A 86 -36.31 -14.05 27.27
N ALA A 87 -35.20 -13.80 27.97
CA ALA A 87 -34.81 -14.47 29.22
C ALA A 87 -35.31 -13.77 30.50
N GLY A 88 -36.09 -12.68 30.40
CA GLY A 88 -36.56 -11.93 31.58
C GLY A 88 -35.46 -11.15 32.33
N LEU A 89 -34.27 -10.99 31.73
CA LEU A 89 -33.16 -10.21 32.29
C LEU A 89 -33.20 -8.74 31.86
N MET A 90 -34.12 -8.36 30.96
CA MET A 90 -34.33 -6.98 30.54
C MET A 90 -35.84 -6.75 30.34
N PRO A 91 -36.36 -5.55 30.66
CA PRO A 91 -37.75 -5.23 30.38
C PRO A 91 -38.07 -5.31 28.88
N ALA A 92 -39.27 -5.80 28.53
CA ALA A 92 -39.75 -5.74 27.15
C ALA A 92 -40.01 -4.28 26.72
N ASP A 93 -40.54 -3.47 27.65
CA ASP A 93 -40.79 -2.05 27.43
C ASP A 93 -39.48 -1.29 27.16
N THR A 94 -39.55 -0.32 26.24
CA THR A 94 -38.36 0.44 25.83
C THR A 94 -38.02 1.56 26.81
N ARG A 95 -39.01 2.16 27.48
CA ARG A 95 -38.80 3.25 28.45
C ARG A 95 -38.19 2.69 29.73
N GLU A 96 -38.70 1.57 30.23
CA GLU A 96 -38.15 0.87 31.40
C GLU A 96 -36.70 0.44 31.17
N ARG A 97 -36.39 -0.12 29.98
CA ARG A 97 -35.00 -0.41 29.61
C ARG A 97 -34.10 0.81 29.60
N LYS A 98 -34.62 1.95 29.14
CA LYS A 98 -33.85 3.20 29.09
C LYS A 98 -33.60 3.75 30.49
N ALA A 99 -34.53 3.56 31.44
CA ALA A 99 -34.34 3.93 32.83
C ALA A 99 -33.13 3.21 33.47
N LEU A 100 -32.85 1.97 33.08
CA LEU A 100 -31.67 1.21 33.54
C LEU A 100 -30.32 1.82 33.12
N GLU A 101 -30.30 2.78 32.19
CA GLU A 101 -29.05 3.47 31.81
C GLU A 101 -28.48 4.34 32.93
N THR A 102 -29.31 4.77 33.89
CA THR A 102 -28.88 5.56 35.05
C THR A 102 -28.10 4.73 36.08
N LEU A 103 -28.30 3.41 36.07
CA LEU A 103 -27.59 2.51 36.96
C LEU A 103 -26.14 2.32 36.50
N ASP A 104 -25.22 2.38 37.47
CA ASP A 104 -23.80 2.23 37.21
C ASP A 104 -23.45 0.78 36.87
N PRO A 105 -23.04 0.48 35.63
CA PRO A 105 -22.80 -0.89 35.22
C PRO A 105 -21.53 -1.47 35.84
N TYR A 106 -20.58 -0.65 36.32
CA TYR A 106 -19.36 -1.15 36.94
C TYR A 106 -19.65 -1.63 38.36
N TRP A 107 -20.39 -0.84 39.13
CA TRP A 107 -20.89 -1.24 40.45
C TRP A 107 -21.71 -2.53 40.35
N LEU A 108 -22.68 -2.60 39.43
CA LEU A 108 -23.52 -3.80 39.24
C LEU A 108 -22.70 -5.05 38.91
N ARG A 109 -21.67 -4.93 38.05
CA ARG A 109 -20.78 -6.06 37.71
C ARG A 109 -19.98 -6.55 38.90
N ALA A 110 -19.60 -5.67 39.82
CA ALA A 110 -18.90 -6.04 41.06
C ALA A 110 -19.86 -6.66 42.08
N ALA A 111 -21.01 -6.01 42.33
CA ALA A 111 -22.00 -6.45 43.30
C ALA A 111 -22.59 -7.83 42.96
N ALA A 112 -22.72 -8.17 41.67
CA ALA A 112 -23.19 -9.48 41.22
C ALA A 112 -22.32 -10.67 41.69
N LEU A 113 -21.11 -10.42 42.22
CA LEU A 113 -20.27 -11.47 42.77
C LEU A 113 -20.55 -11.77 44.25
N ASP A 114 -21.19 -10.84 44.96
CA ASP A 114 -21.30 -10.87 46.42
C ASP A 114 -22.75 -10.90 46.91
N GLN A 115 -23.70 -10.44 46.10
CA GLN A 115 -25.11 -10.36 46.46
C GLN A 115 -26.03 -10.68 45.27
N PRO A 116 -27.24 -11.22 45.51
CA PRO A 116 -28.23 -11.36 44.45
C PRO A 116 -28.61 -9.99 43.91
N LEU A 117 -28.68 -9.88 42.58
CA LEU A 117 -29.19 -8.68 41.90
C LEU A 117 -30.62 -8.90 41.41
N GLU A 118 -31.36 -7.82 41.22
CA GLU A 118 -32.63 -7.91 40.52
C GLU A 118 -32.40 -8.35 39.05
N PRO A 119 -33.33 -9.11 38.43
CA PRO A 119 -33.12 -9.66 37.08
C PRO A 119 -32.70 -8.61 36.03
N HIS A 120 -33.29 -7.42 36.10
CA HIS A 120 -33.00 -6.31 35.18
C HIS A 120 -31.65 -5.62 35.46
N GLU A 121 -31.19 -5.68 36.71
CA GLU A 121 -29.88 -5.17 37.14
C GLU A 121 -28.77 -6.11 36.68
N LEU A 122 -28.99 -7.43 36.83
CA LEU A 122 -28.12 -8.45 36.28
C LEU A 122 -28.03 -8.34 34.75
N GLY A 123 -29.15 -8.17 34.05
CA GLY A 123 -29.13 -7.94 32.61
C GLY A 123 -28.41 -6.66 32.21
N ARG A 124 -28.46 -5.59 33.02
CA ARG A 124 -27.69 -4.35 32.78
C ARG A 124 -26.18 -4.60 32.91
N ALA A 125 -25.75 -5.36 33.92
CA ALA A 125 -24.36 -5.78 34.09
C ALA A 125 -23.86 -6.59 32.88
N ILE A 126 -24.61 -7.63 32.47
CA ILE A 126 -24.28 -8.50 31.33
C ILE A 126 -24.28 -7.71 30.01
N PHE A 127 -25.27 -6.83 29.80
CA PHE A 127 -25.34 -6.01 28.59
C PHE A 127 -24.11 -5.12 28.44
N HIS A 128 -23.57 -4.59 29.54
CA HIS A 128 -22.40 -3.72 29.51
C HIS A 128 -21.13 -4.44 29.01
N LEU A 129 -20.94 -5.74 29.31
CA LEU A 129 -19.78 -6.53 28.86
C LEU A 129 -19.59 -6.50 27.33
N ASN A 130 -20.70 -6.40 26.58
CA ASN A 130 -20.66 -6.35 25.11
C ASN A 130 -20.09 -5.02 24.55
N GLN A 131 -20.17 -3.93 25.31
CA GLN A 131 -19.79 -2.59 24.82
C GLN A 131 -18.28 -2.51 24.57
N ARG A 132 -17.48 -3.09 25.48
CA ARG A 132 -16.01 -3.11 25.44
C ARG A 132 -15.47 -4.52 25.71
N ARG A 133 -15.82 -5.43 24.81
CA ARG A 133 -15.56 -6.87 24.90
C ARG A 133 -14.10 -7.34 24.78
N GLY A 134 -13.10 -6.48 25.01
CA GLY A 134 -11.67 -6.85 24.95
C GLY A 134 -11.12 -7.30 23.59
N PHE A 135 -9.80 -7.52 23.50
CA PHE A 135 -9.08 -8.04 22.33
C PHE A 135 -8.95 -9.56 22.40
N LYS A 136 -9.22 -10.26 21.28
CA LYS A 136 -9.00 -11.71 21.17
C LYS A 136 -7.72 -11.94 20.37
N SER A 137 -6.75 -12.64 20.96
CA SER A 137 -5.53 -13.02 20.25
C SER A 137 -5.86 -13.99 19.10
N ASN A 138 -5.05 -13.97 18.04
CA ASN A 138 -5.15 -14.91 16.93
C ASN A 138 -3.74 -15.18 16.38
N ARG A 139 -3.38 -16.47 16.31
CA ARG A 139 -2.05 -16.95 15.89
C ARG A 139 -1.71 -16.58 14.45
N ILE A 140 -2.70 -16.69 13.55
CA ILE A 140 -2.54 -16.53 12.10
C ILE A 140 -2.60 -15.04 11.68
N ALA A 141 -3.03 -14.14 12.56
CA ALA A 141 -3.13 -12.72 12.24
C ALA A 141 -1.75 -12.07 11.99
N ASN A 142 -1.47 -11.71 10.73
CA ASN A 142 -0.37 -10.82 10.35
C ASN A 142 -0.70 -9.37 10.76
N SER A 143 -0.36 -9.00 11.99
CA SER A 143 -0.30 -7.58 12.40
C SER A 143 1.12 -7.26 12.82
N ASP A 144 1.56 -6.03 12.59
CA ASP A 144 2.88 -5.55 13.00
C ASP A 144 3.20 -5.99 14.43
N ASP A 145 4.35 -6.64 14.61
CA ASP A 145 4.81 -7.18 15.90
C ASP A 145 4.80 -6.08 17.00
N ARG A 146 4.83 -4.80 16.63
CA ARG A 146 4.77 -3.63 17.52
C ARG A 146 3.39 -3.39 18.15
N GLU A 147 2.29 -3.40 17.38
CA GLU A 147 0.93 -3.19 17.94
C GLU A 147 0.46 -4.40 18.77
N LYS A 148 0.80 -5.62 18.32
CA LYS A 148 0.60 -6.84 19.11
C LYS A 148 1.43 -6.81 20.40
N GLY A 149 2.67 -6.33 20.32
CA GLY A 149 3.53 -6.11 21.49
C GLY A 149 2.89 -5.18 22.51
N ALA A 150 2.49 -3.96 22.10
CA ALA A 150 1.86 -2.99 23.00
C ALA A 150 0.53 -3.49 23.60
N THR A 151 -0.29 -4.17 22.80
CA THR A 151 -1.54 -4.77 23.29
C THR A 151 -1.25 -5.90 24.30
N LYS A 152 -0.27 -6.77 24.03
CA LYS A 152 0.12 -7.85 24.93
C LYS A 152 0.75 -7.32 26.23
N THR A 153 1.56 -6.27 26.15
CA THR A 153 2.09 -5.57 27.32
C THR A 153 0.97 -4.96 28.15
N GLY A 154 0.02 -4.26 27.52
CA GLY A 154 -1.14 -3.70 28.23
C GLY A 154 -2.09 -4.76 28.82
N ILE A 155 -2.19 -5.94 28.20
CA ILE A 155 -2.91 -7.09 28.77
C ILE A 155 -2.20 -7.58 30.02
N ARG A 156 -0.87 -7.84 29.95
CA ARG A 156 -0.08 -8.29 31.09
C ARG A 156 -0.09 -7.29 32.25
N ALA A 157 0.07 -6.00 31.96
CA ALA A 157 -0.01 -4.95 32.97
C ALA A 157 -1.38 -4.93 33.66
N LEU A 158 -2.45 -5.20 32.91
CA LEU A 158 -3.80 -5.30 33.48
C LEU A 158 -3.99 -6.59 34.29
N GLU A 159 -3.42 -7.72 33.86
CA GLU A 159 -3.40 -8.98 34.63
C GLU A 159 -2.69 -8.77 35.98
N THR A 160 -1.52 -8.14 35.96
CA THR A 160 -0.77 -7.76 37.17
C THR A 160 -1.59 -6.83 38.06
N ALA A 161 -2.17 -5.75 37.52
CA ALA A 161 -2.99 -4.84 38.31
C ALA A 161 -4.23 -5.52 38.92
N LEU A 162 -4.83 -6.49 38.21
CA LEU A 162 -5.95 -7.27 38.72
C LEU A 162 -5.51 -8.15 39.89
N ALA A 163 -4.37 -8.84 39.76
CA ALA A 163 -3.77 -9.64 40.83
C ALA A 163 -3.38 -8.80 42.05
N ASP A 164 -2.65 -7.70 41.85
CA ASP A 164 -2.17 -6.80 42.92
C ASP A 164 -3.31 -6.16 43.69
N SER A 165 -4.42 -5.83 43.00
CA SER A 165 -5.60 -5.29 43.65
C SER A 165 -6.39 -6.34 44.43
N GLY A 166 -6.16 -7.63 44.22
CA GLY A 166 -6.99 -8.72 44.73
C GLY A 166 -8.42 -8.72 44.18
N ALA A 167 -8.65 -8.10 43.01
CA ALA A 167 -9.96 -8.14 42.35
C ALA A 167 -10.18 -9.48 41.65
N ARG A 168 -11.38 -10.06 41.78
CA ARG A 168 -11.75 -11.34 41.14
C ARG A 168 -12.05 -11.15 39.66
N THR A 169 -12.54 -9.99 39.24
CA THR A 169 -12.92 -9.75 37.85
C THR A 169 -12.50 -8.37 37.37
N LEU A 170 -12.49 -8.18 36.04
CA LEU A 170 -12.25 -6.86 35.46
C LEU A 170 -13.33 -5.85 35.89
N GLY A 171 -14.59 -6.27 35.99
CA GLY A 171 -15.69 -5.46 36.48
C GLY A 171 -15.45 -4.93 37.88
N GLU A 172 -14.99 -5.79 38.79
CA GLU A 172 -14.64 -5.42 40.17
C GLU A 172 -13.48 -4.42 40.22
N LEU A 173 -12.39 -4.65 39.47
CA LEU A 173 -11.29 -3.70 39.36
C LEU A 173 -11.76 -2.34 38.83
N LEU A 174 -12.61 -2.34 37.79
CA LEU A 174 -13.13 -1.11 37.20
C LEU A 174 -14.09 -0.38 38.15
N ALA A 175 -14.89 -1.08 38.94
CA ALA A 175 -15.76 -0.46 39.95
C ALA A 175 -14.95 0.27 41.03
N ARG A 176 -13.86 -0.36 41.52
CA ARG A 176 -12.94 0.25 42.49
C ARG A 176 -12.26 1.51 41.93
N ARG A 177 -11.90 1.52 40.64
CA ARG A 177 -11.40 2.72 39.94
C ARG A 177 -12.49 3.78 39.75
N HIS A 178 -13.73 3.35 39.47
CA HIS A 178 -14.84 4.25 39.20
C HIS A 178 -15.28 5.04 40.44
N ARG A 179 -15.23 4.41 41.62
CA ARG A 179 -15.65 4.97 42.92
C ARG A 179 -17.05 5.59 42.87
N ARG A 180 -18.02 4.82 42.38
CA ARG A 180 -19.42 5.21 42.33
C ARG A 180 -20.33 4.17 42.95
N ASP A 181 -21.45 4.63 43.50
CA ASP A 181 -22.54 3.78 43.95
C ASP A 181 -23.38 3.27 42.76
N LYS A 182 -24.40 2.47 43.08
CA LYS A 182 -25.37 1.90 42.14
C LYS A 182 -26.05 2.93 41.25
N HIS A 183 -26.29 4.14 41.75
CA HIS A 183 -26.99 5.22 41.06
C HIS A 183 -26.03 6.17 40.32
N GLY A 184 -24.73 5.87 40.35
CA GLY A 184 -23.71 6.68 39.71
C GLY A 184 -23.29 7.90 40.54
N ASN A 185 -23.65 8.00 41.81
CA ASN A 185 -23.13 9.04 42.70
C ASN A 185 -21.69 8.69 43.10
N ARG A 186 -20.84 9.70 43.33
CA ARG A 186 -19.46 9.47 43.75
C ARG A 186 -19.43 9.01 45.21
N LEU A 187 -18.58 8.03 45.49
CA LEU A 187 -18.32 7.58 46.86
C LEU A 187 -17.29 8.54 47.50
N GLY A 188 -17.75 9.41 48.41
CA GLY A 188 -16.95 10.29 49.27
C GLY A 188 -16.61 11.67 48.68
N ASP A 189 -17.34 12.71 49.10
CA ASP A 189 -16.95 14.14 49.02
C ASP A 189 -16.47 14.63 50.42
N GLY A 190 -15.64 13.83 51.09
CA GLY A 190 -15.07 14.15 52.41
C GLY A 190 -13.58 14.45 52.29
N ASP A 191 -13.21 15.70 52.53
CA ASP A 191 -11.91 16.28 52.84
C ASP A 191 -10.68 15.38 52.61
N GLY A 192 -10.14 15.40 51.38
CA GLY A 192 -8.73 15.04 51.15
C GLY A 192 -8.42 13.82 50.27
N PHE A 193 -9.37 13.23 49.53
CA PHE A 193 -9.09 12.06 48.68
C PHE A 193 -9.10 12.32 47.16
N ALA A 194 -8.20 11.62 46.46
CA ALA A 194 -7.89 11.74 45.04
C ALA A 194 -9.11 11.52 44.11
N THR A 195 -9.16 12.30 43.02
CA THR A 195 -10.13 12.19 41.92
C THR A 195 -10.32 10.76 41.42
N PRO A 196 -11.57 10.32 41.13
CA PRO A 196 -11.83 9.00 40.56
C PRO A 196 -10.98 8.72 39.32
N ASP A 197 -10.46 7.50 39.24
CA ASP A 197 -9.61 7.06 38.15
C ASP A 197 -10.42 6.84 36.87
N ALA A 198 -9.80 7.08 35.71
CA ALA A 198 -10.44 6.80 34.44
C ALA A 198 -10.67 5.28 34.27
N VAL A 199 -11.93 4.87 34.16
CA VAL A 199 -12.35 3.48 33.82
C VAL A 199 -12.21 3.15 32.33
N ARG A 200 -12.04 4.18 31.51
CA ARG A 200 -11.76 4.02 30.08
C ARG A 200 -10.26 4.06 29.87
N PHE A 201 -9.68 2.89 29.66
CA PHE A 201 -8.31 2.79 29.17
C PHE A 201 -8.24 3.43 27.78
N ARG A 202 -7.50 4.52 27.71
CA ARG A 202 -7.27 5.23 26.45
C ARG A 202 -5.84 4.94 26.05
N PRO A 203 -5.61 4.58 24.79
CA PRO A 203 -4.27 4.62 24.29
C PRO A 203 -3.73 6.04 24.44
N HIS A 204 -2.50 6.16 24.88
CA HIS A 204 -1.75 7.39 24.74
C HIS A 204 -0.72 7.17 23.61
N ALA A 205 -0.52 8.21 22.82
CA ALA A 205 0.46 8.18 21.76
C ALA A 205 1.80 8.58 22.36
N GLU A 206 2.73 7.64 22.41
CA GLU A 206 4.12 7.91 22.73
C GLU A 206 4.91 7.83 21.41
N GLY A 207 5.00 8.99 20.73
CA GLY A 207 5.53 9.10 19.38
C GLY A 207 4.64 8.38 18.36
N THR A 208 5.23 7.45 17.59
CA THR A 208 4.50 6.61 16.61
C THR A 208 3.85 5.38 17.24
N LYS A 209 4.17 5.07 18.52
CA LYS A 209 3.62 3.91 19.22
C LYS A 209 2.34 4.29 19.95
N VAL A 210 1.30 3.52 19.66
CA VAL A 210 0.07 3.50 20.46
C VAL A 210 0.34 2.58 21.65
N LEU A 211 0.57 3.16 22.83
CA LEU A 211 0.74 2.39 24.06
C LEU A 211 -0.60 2.29 24.78
N TYR A 212 -0.74 1.19 25.51
CA TYR A 212 -1.88 0.94 26.36
C TYR A 212 -1.36 0.66 27.76
N ASP A 213 -1.64 1.58 28.69
CA ASP A 213 -1.36 1.35 30.12
C ASP A 213 -2.04 0.07 30.59
N PHE A 214 -3.30 -0.09 30.16
CA PHE A 214 -4.08 -1.29 30.37
C PHE A 214 -4.87 -1.65 29.11
N TYR A 215 -4.97 -2.94 28.82
CA TYR A 215 -5.79 -3.44 27.71
C TYR A 215 -6.54 -4.72 28.08
N PRO A 216 -7.89 -4.72 28.12
CA PRO A 216 -8.67 -5.93 28.42
C PRO A 216 -8.55 -7.01 27.34
N SER A 217 -8.22 -8.24 27.75
CA SER A 217 -8.35 -9.42 26.88
C SER A 217 -9.80 -9.87 26.77
N ARG A 218 -10.08 -10.69 25.75
CA ARG A 218 -11.39 -11.32 25.57
C ARG A 218 -11.70 -12.27 26.72
N ASP A 219 -10.69 -12.99 27.16
CA ASP A 219 -10.82 -14.08 28.13
C ASP A 219 -11.14 -13.52 29.52
N MET A 220 -10.65 -12.32 29.87
CA MET A 220 -11.09 -11.60 31.07
C MET A 220 -12.60 -11.32 31.09
N ILE A 221 -13.18 -10.98 29.93
CA ILE A 221 -14.62 -10.71 29.81
C ILE A 221 -15.43 -12.00 29.90
N GLU A 222 -14.90 -13.09 29.34
CA GLU A 222 -15.53 -14.41 29.42
C GLU A 222 -15.51 -14.94 30.85
N LEU A 223 -14.35 -14.91 31.51
CA LEU A 223 -14.16 -15.28 32.90
C LEU A 223 -15.08 -14.47 33.84
N GLU A 224 -15.20 -13.17 33.60
CA GLU A 224 -16.11 -12.32 34.38
C GLU A 224 -17.57 -12.72 34.19
N LEU A 225 -17.99 -13.01 32.95
CA LEU A 225 -19.35 -13.50 32.69
C LEU A 225 -19.60 -14.82 33.44
N ASP A 226 -18.64 -15.75 33.41
CA ASP A 226 -18.75 -17.04 34.09
C ASP A 226 -18.86 -16.89 35.60
N ARG A 227 -18.05 -16.00 36.20
CA ARG A 227 -18.08 -15.74 37.65
C ARG A 227 -19.37 -15.06 38.09
N ILE A 228 -19.85 -14.08 37.31
CA ILE A 228 -21.16 -13.46 37.56
C ILE A 228 -22.26 -14.50 37.41
N TRP A 229 -22.21 -15.35 36.39
CA TRP A 229 -23.23 -16.37 36.15
C TRP A 229 -23.30 -17.36 37.31
N ALA A 230 -22.17 -17.95 37.71
CA ALA A 230 -22.10 -18.92 38.79
C ALA A 230 -22.57 -18.35 40.14
N ALA A 231 -22.30 -17.06 40.42
CA ALA A 231 -22.75 -16.41 41.64
C ALA A 231 -24.26 -16.12 41.66
N GLN A 232 -24.86 -15.89 40.49
CA GLN A 232 -26.26 -15.45 40.36
C GLN A 232 -27.22 -16.60 40.03
N GLU A 233 -26.75 -17.69 39.44
CA GLU A 233 -27.54 -18.88 39.08
C GLU A 233 -28.39 -19.44 40.24
N PRO A 234 -27.88 -19.57 41.48
CA PRO A 234 -28.68 -20.06 42.61
C PRO A 234 -29.90 -19.19 42.94
N HIS A 235 -29.91 -17.93 42.50
CA HIS A 235 -30.96 -16.94 42.80
C HIS A 235 -31.94 -16.74 41.64
N HIS A 236 -31.65 -17.29 40.46
CA HIS A 236 -32.42 -17.03 39.22
C HIS A 236 -32.58 -18.31 38.38
N PRO A 237 -33.72 -19.01 38.48
CA PRO A 237 -33.97 -20.26 37.75
C PRO A 237 -33.85 -20.17 36.22
N GLN A 238 -34.00 -18.98 35.65
CA GLN A 238 -33.86 -18.73 34.22
C GLN A 238 -32.42 -18.76 33.69
N LEU A 239 -31.41 -18.79 34.57
CA LEU A 239 -30.00 -18.79 34.21
C LEU A 239 -29.50 -20.20 33.86
N THR A 240 -29.83 -20.67 32.65
CA THR A 240 -29.43 -22.01 32.19
C THR A 240 -28.10 -22.03 31.42
N ASP A 241 -27.44 -23.19 31.37
CA ASP A 241 -26.23 -23.41 30.56
C ASP A 241 -26.41 -23.06 29.08
N ASP A 242 -27.58 -23.40 28.51
CA ASP A 242 -27.93 -23.07 27.13
C ASP A 242 -27.99 -21.55 26.91
N LEU A 243 -28.53 -20.81 27.88
CA LEU A 243 -28.57 -19.36 27.84
C LEU A 243 -27.17 -18.77 27.98
N LEU A 244 -26.35 -19.27 28.90
CA LEU A 244 -24.95 -18.86 29.05
C LEU A 244 -24.15 -19.08 27.75
N ALA A 245 -24.25 -20.27 27.15
CA ALA A 245 -23.58 -20.59 25.88
C ALA A 245 -24.03 -19.66 24.75
N ARG A 246 -25.33 -19.33 24.69
CA ARG A 246 -25.88 -18.36 23.72
C ARG A 246 -25.33 -16.94 23.98
N LEU A 247 -25.27 -16.49 25.23
CA LEU A 247 -24.74 -15.18 25.61
C LEU A 247 -23.24 -15.07 25.29
N LYS A 248 -22.44 -16.09 25.61
CA LYS A 248 -21.02 -16.17 25.22
C LYS A 248 -20.85 -16.03 23.71
N ARG A 249 -21.60 -16.81 22.92
CA ARG A 249 -21.55 -16.72 21.44
C ARG A 249 -21.84 -15.31 20.92
N ILE A 250 -22.71 -14.54 21.59
CA ILE A 250 -23.05 -13.16 21.23
C ILE A 250 -21.97 -12.17 21.69
N ILE A 251 -21.57 -12.23 22.96
CA ILE A 251 -20.68 -11.26 23.62
C ILE A 251 -19.24 -11.49 23.14
N VAL A 252 -18.70 -12.68 23.34
CA VAL A 252 -17.28 -12.96 23.09
C VAL A 252 -17.00 -13.35 21.63
N GLY A 253 -17.98 -13.95 20.95
CA GLY A 253 -17.85 -14.46 19.59
C GLY A 253 -17.34 -13.46 18.55
N GLN A 254 -16.52 -13.94 17.62
CA GLN A 254 -16.05 -13.19 16.46
C GLN A 254 -16.18 -14.03 15.18
N ARG A 255 -16.33 -13.36 14.03
CA ARG A 255 -16.28 -14.07 12.75
C ARG A 255 -14.86 -14.56 12.50
N PRO A 256 -14.68 -15.73 11.86
CA PRO A 256 -13.37 -16.20 11.40
C PRO A 256 -12.66 -15.16 10.54
N LEU A 257 -11.34 -15.17 10.55
CA LEU A 257 -10.57 -14.30 9.67
C LEU A 257 -10.78 -14.72 8.21
N LYS A 258 -10.76 -13.73 7.30
CA LYS A 258 -10.79 -14.07 5.86
C LYS A 258 -9.39 -14.59 5.49
N LYS A 259 -9.32 -15.83 5.02
CA LYS A 259 -8.09 -16.42 4.49
C LYS A 259 -7.51 -15.50 3.40
N PRO A 260 -6.22 -15.12 3.48
CA PRO A 260 -5.55 -14.39 2.41
C PRO A 260 -5.58 -15.22 1.12
N VAL A 261 -5.86 -14.57 -0.02
CA VAL A 261 -5.83 -15.25 -1.31
C VAL A 261 -4.38 -15.48 -1.72
N VAL A 262 -4.06 -16.72 -2.08
CA VAL A 262 -2.72 -17.14 -2.51
C VAL A 262 -2.61 -17.02 -4.04
N GLY A 263 -1.43 -16.66 -4.54
CA GLY A 263 -1.19 -16.59 -5.99
C GLY A 263 -1.14 -17.98 -6.63
N ARG A 264 -1.39 -18.05 -7.93
CA ARG A 264 -1.37 -19.31 -8.70
C ARG A 264 0.04 -19.83 -9.00
N CYS A 265 0.17 -21.15 -9.06
CA CYS A 265 1.39 -21.84 -9.48
C CYS A 265 1.86 -21.35 -10.86
N THR A 266 3.17 -21.20 -11.04
CA THR A 266 3.74 -20.75 -12.32
C THR A 266 3.54 -21.75 -13.47
N LEU A 267 3.60 -23.06 -13.18
CA LEU A 267 3.64 -24.11 -14.21
C LEU A 267 2.32 -24.87 -14.39
N ARG A 268 1.47 -24.93 -13.35
CA ARG A 268 0.12 -25.51 -13.37
C ARG A 268 -0.85 -24.63 -12.57
N PRO A 269 -1.27 -23.48 -13.11
CA PRO A 269 -2.05 -22.48 -12.39
C PRO A 269 -3.52 -22.87 -12.14
N GLU A 270 -4.02 -23.91 -12.80
CA GLU A 270 -5.42 -24.34 -12.77
C GLU A 270 -5.83 -24.82 -11.36
N PRO A 271 -7.01 -24.42 -10.85
CA PRO A 271 -7.46 -24.85 -9.54
C PRO A 271 -7.71 -26.36 -9.52
N THR A 272 -7.18 -27.05 -8.51
CA THR A 272 -7.42 -28.48 -8.30
C THR A 272 -7.51 -28.72 -6.79
N VAL A 273 -8.73 -28.83 -6.28
CA VAL A 273 -8.99 -28.95 -4.85
C VAL A 273 -8.99 -30.41 -4.40
N ILE A 274 -8.22 -30.70 -3.35
CA ILE A 274 -8.19 -31.99 -2.66
C ILE A 274 -8.40 -31.78 -1.16
N ALA A 275 -8.73 -32.85 -0.42
CA ALA A 275 -8.93 -32.78 1.05
C ALA A 275 -8.17 -33.89 1.83
N PRO A 276 -6.84 -33.98 1.71
CA PRO A 276 -6.06 -35.11 2.26
C PRO A 276 -6.03 -35.19 3.78
N PHE A 277 -6.33 -34.09 4.50
CA PHE A 277 -6.23 -34.00 5.97
C PHE A 277 -7.53 -33.49 6.62
N GLY A 278 -8.66 -33.62 5.93
CA GLY A 278 -9.95 -33.09 6.40
C GLY A 278 -10.15 -31.59 6.18
N PHE A 279 -9.28 -30.94 5.40
CA PHE A 279 -9.48 -29.57 4.92
C PHE A 279 -9.07 -29.41 3.46
N GLU A 280 -9.75 -28.49 2.77
CA GLU A 280 -9.52 -28.19 1.36
C GLU A 280 -8.14 -27.56 1.11
N ILE A 281 -7.42 -28.11 0.13
CA ILE A 281 -6.15 -27.63 -0.39
C ILE A 281 -6.28 -27.52 -1.91
N ASP A 282 -6.02 -26.33 -2.45
CA ASP A 282 -5.93 -26.11 -3.89
C ASP A 282 -4.48 -26.32 -4.37
N LEU A 283 -4.24 -27.34 -5.20
CA LEU A 283 -2.93 -27.66 -5.76
C LEU A 283 -2.45 -26.62 -6.79
N GLY A 284 -3.37 -25.86 -7.38
CA GLY A 284 -3.07 -24.74 -8.29
C GLY A 284 -2.61 -23.48 -7.55
N GLU A 285 -2.72 -23.44 -6.22
CA GLU A 285 -2.13 -22.38 -5.40
C GLU A 285 -0.64 -22.63 -5.14
N ARG A 286 0.13 -21.55 -5.05
CA ARG A 286 1.55 -21.61 -4.65
C ARG A 286 1.69 -22.26 -3.28
N ALA A 287 2.65 -23.17 -3.13
CA ALA A 287 2.91 -23.83 -1.85
C ALA A 287 3.54 -22.85 -0.85
N PRO A 288 3.21 -22.97 0.46
CA PRO A 288 3.87 -22.21 1.53
C PRO A 288 5.37 -22.48 1.54
N LYS A 289 6.18 -21.46 1.87
CA LYS A 289 7.64 -21.65 2.04
C LYS A 289 7.97 -22.60 3.18
N ALA A 290 7.08 -22.72 4.16
CA ALA A 290 7.21 -23.69 5.24
C ALA A 290 6.98 -25.14 4.80
N HIS A 291 6.34 -25.38 3.66
CA HIS A 291 5.99 -26.73 3.23
C HIS A 291 7.24 -27.60 3.01
N PRO A 292 7.28 -28.87 3.46
CA PRO A 292 8.44 -29.73 3.30
C PRO A 292 8.91 -29.88 1.84
N LEU A 293 7.98 -30.04 0.89
CA LEU A 293 8.32 -30.07 -0.55
C LEU A 293 9.02 -28.79 -1.03
N PHE A 294 8.63 -27.62 -0.52
CA PHE A 294 9.28 -26.37 -0.91
C PHE A 294 10.71 -26.30 -0.37
N GLN A 295 10.92 -26.67 0.91
CA GLN A 295 12.25 -26.70 1.50
C GLN A 295 13.17 -27.69 0.77
N ARG A 296 12.64 -28.86 0.42
CA ARG A 296 13.35 -29.91 -0.32
C ARG A 296 13.72 -29.46 -1.74
N PHE A 297 12.76 -28.94 -2.50
CA PHE A 297 12.99 -28.36 -3.83
C PHE A 297 14.08 -27.28 -3.79
N ARG A 298 14.00 -26.34 -2.84
CA ARG A 298 15.00 -25.27 -2.69
C ARG A 298 16.40 -25.85 -2.47
N ILE A 299 16.54 -26.84 -1.57
CA ILE A 299 17.83 -27.48 -1.29
C ILE A 299 18.36 -28.19 -2.54
N LEU A 300 17.53 -28.98 -3.22
CA LEU A 300 17.94 -29.70 -4.43
C LEU A 300 18.35 -28.73 -5.55
N GLN A 301 17.63 -27.61 -5.70
CA GLN A 301 17.98 -26.56 -6.66
C GLN A 301 19.29 -25.86 -6.30
N ASP A 302 19.48 -25.50 -5.03
CA ASP A 302 20.69 -24.87 -4.53
C ASP A 302 21.93 -25.78 -4.76
N VAL A 303 21.80 -27.08 -4.44
CA VAL A 303 22.89 -28.05 -4.55
C VAL A 303 23.13 -28.47 -6.01
N GLY A 304 22.09 -28.64 -6.81
CA GLY A 304 22.22 -29.03 -8.23
C GLY A 304 22.92 -27.98 -9.10
N GLN A 305 22.99 -26.73 -8.64
CA GLN A 305 23.72 -25.64 -9.30
C GLN A 305 25.18 -25.51 -8.83
N LEU A 306 25.60 -26.33 -7.85
CA LEU A 306 26.97 -26.34 -7.39
C LEU A 306 27.90 -26.89 -8.47
N ARG A 307 28.98 -26.14 -8.69
CA ARG A 307 30.14 -26.58 -9.45
C ARG A 307 31.35 -26.51 -8.55
N VAL A 308 32.26 -27.46 -8.74
CA VAL A 308 33.49 -27.56 -7.97
C VAL A 308 34.69 -27.41 -8.91
N SER A 309 35.69 -26.66 -8.46
CA SER A 309 36.95 -26.47 -9.18
C SER A 309 38.11 -26.51 -8.20
N ARG A 310 39.28 -26.98 -8.66
CA ARG A 310 40.56 -26.85 -7.94
C ARG A 310 41.44 -25.83 -8.65
N ALA A 311 42.51 -25.37 -7.99
CA ALA A 311 43.45 -24.42 -8.60
C ALA A 311 44.02 -24.98 -9.91
N GLY A 312 43.94 -24.22 -11.00
CA GLY A 312 44.43 -24.63 -12.32
C GLY A 312 43.54 -25.63 -13.09
N GLN A 313 42.43 -26.10 -12.50
CA GLN A 313 41.48 -27.01 -13.16
C GLN A 313 40.21 -26.29 -13.60
N ARG A 314 39.57 -26.80 -14.66
CA ARG A 314 38.24 -26.32 -15.08
C ARG A 314 37.18 -26.77 -14.07
N GLU A 315 36.11 -25.99 -13.95
CA GLU A 315 34.97 -26.34 -13.09
C GLU A 315 34.22 -27.57 -13.62
N ARG A 316 33.77 -28.44 -12.70
CA ARG A 316 32.89 -29.56 -12.97
C ARG A 316 31.62 -29.51 -12.14
N HIS A 317 30.59 -30.21 -12.58
CA HIS A 317 29.39 -30.42 -11.77
C HIS A 317 29.66 -31.40 -10.62
N LEU A 318 28.78 -31.38 -9.62
CA LEU A 318 28.76 -32.47 -8.63
C LEU A 318 28.28 -33.77 -9.26
N THR A 319 28.76 -34.89 -8.73
CA THR A 319 28.12 -36.20 -8.97
C THR A 319 26.81 -36.31 -8.20
N MET A 320 25.97 -37.28 -8.55
CA MET A 320 24.75 -37.58 -7.80
C MET A 320 25.05 -37.91 -6.32
N GLN A 321 26.10 -38.69 -6.06
CA GLN A 321 26.50 -39.06 -4.70
C GLN A 321 26.97 -37.86 -3.87
N GLU A 322 27.77 -36.96 -4.46
CA GLU A 322 28.21 -35.72 -3.83
C GLU A 322 27.01 -34.83 -3.51
N ARG A 323 26.07 -34.69 -4.45
CA ARG A 323 24.81 -33.95 -4.25
C ARG A 323 24.00 -34.53 -3.10
N ASP A 324 23.82 -35.84 -3.05
CA ASP A 324 23.00 -36.50 -2.01
C ASP A 324 23.60 -36.32 -0.62
N ALA A 325 24.92 -36.42 -0.50
CA ALA A 325 25.62 -36.19 0.75
C ALA A 325 25.42 -34.76 1.27
N ILE A 326 25.53 -33.76 0.39
CA ILE A 326 25.32 -32.34 0.71
C ILE A 326 23.85 -32.08 1.06
N ALA A 327 22.92 -32.57 0.23
CA ALA A 327 21.49 -32.39 0.43
C ALA A 327 21.03 -33.01 1.76
N ALA A 328 21.48 -34.22 2.07
CA ALA A 328 21.19 -34.88 3.35
C ALA A 328 21.70 -34.06 4.55
N GLN A 329 22.89 -33.46 4.46
CA GLN A 329 23.42 -32.59 5.51
C GLN A 329 22.55 -31.34 5.71
N LEU A 330 22.11 -30.70 4.62
CA LEU A 330 21.24 -29.52 4.70
C LEU A 330 19.84 -29.86 5.26
N MET A 331 19.33 -31.06 4.98
CA MET A 331 18.05 -31.53 5.55
C MET A 331 18.17 -31.95 7.02
N ALA A 332 19.32 -32.49 7.44
CA ALA A 332 19.56 -32.98 8.79
C ALA A 332 20.03 -31.88 9.78
N ASN A 333 20.50 -30.74 9.29
CA ASN A 333 21.05 -29.69 10.15
C ASN A 333 19.94 -28.86 10.83
N SER A 334 20.00 -28.72 12.17
CA SER A 334 19.10 -27.83 12.94
C SER A 334 19.69 -26.45 13.23
N GLY A 335 20.94 -26.20 12.84
CA GLY A 335 21.63 -24.91 13.04
C GLY A 335 21.22 -23.84 12.02
N SER A 336 21.89 -22.69 12.05
CA SER A 336 21.57 -21.54 11.18
C SER A 336 21.97 -21.76 9.72
N MET A 337 23.26 -21.85 9.41
CA MET A 337 23.79 -22.02 8.05
C MET A 337 24.83 -23.14 8.05
N VAL A 338 24.85 -23.94 6.97
CA VAL A 338 25.93 -24.91 6.75
C VAL A 338 26.93 -24.26 5.79
N ASP A 339 28.13 -23.99 6.31
CA ASP A 339 29.25 -23.41 5.57
C ASP A 339 29.81 -24.37 4.51
N PHE A 340 30.51 -23.82 3.53
CA PHE A 340 31.07 -24.60 2.42
C PHE A 340 32.10 -25.63 2.85
N ASP A 341 32.84 -25.39 3.94
CA ASP A 341 33.81 -26.35 4.46
C ASP A 341 33.13 -27.63 4.97
N LYS A 342 32.03 -27.49 5.70
CA LYS A 342 31.22 -28.64 6.12
C LYS A 342 30.62 -29.39 4.94
N LEU A 343 30.15 -28.66 3.91
CA LEU A 343 29.59 -29.29 2.71
C LEU A 343 30.66 -30.07 1.94
N ARG A 344 31.86 -29.50 1.80
CA ARG A 344 33.02 -30.14 1.16
C ARG A 344 33.41 -31.44 1.88
N LYS A 345 33.56 -31.37 3.20
CA LYS A 345 33.87 -32.55 4.04
C LYS A 345 32.80 -33.63 3.91
N LYS A 346 31.53 -33.24 3.90
CA LYS A 346 30.42 -34.18 3.76
C LYS A 346 30.39 -34.87 2.41
N ALA A 347 30.67 -34.12 1.34
CA ALA A 347 30.79 -34.64 -0.02
C ALA A 347 32.08 -35.42 -0.27
N ARG A 348 33.00 -35.49 0.72
CA ARG A 348 34.33 -36.09 0.58
C ARG A 348 35.16 -35.48 -0.56
N LEU A 349 34.96 -34.19 -0.80
CA LEU A 349 35.74 -33.43 -1.77
C LEU A 349 37.12 -33.06 -1.17
N PRO A 350 38.18 -32.93 -2.00
CA PRO A 350 39.50 -32.48 -1.56
C PRO A 350 39.47 -31.11 -0.86
N ASP A 351 40.35 -30.88 0.12
CA ASP A 351 40.37 -29.64 0.92
C ASP A 351 40.68 -28.37 0.11
N ASP A 352 41.37 -28.49 -1.02
CA ASP A 352 41.70 -27.40 -1.95
C ASP A 352 40.61 -27.16 -3.00
N ALA A 353 39.58 -28.01 -3.07
CA ALA A 353 38.43 -27.80 -3.93
C ALA A 353 37.64 -26.58 -3.47
N ARG A 354 37.04 -25.83 -4.40
CA ARG A 354 36.21 -24.64 -4.11
C ARG A 354 34.92 -24.69 -4.91
N PHE A 355 33.82 -24.24 -4.30
CA PHE A 355 32.53 -24.15 -4.99
C PHE A 355 32.40 -22.83 -5.77
N ASN A 356 31.69 -22.83 -6.89
CA ASN A 356 31.38 -21.61 -7.66
C ASN A 356 30.77 -20.48 -6.81
N TYR A 357 29.84 -20.79 -5.92
CA TYR A 357 29.24 -19.80 -5.02
C TYR A 357 30.18 -19.32 -3.92
N GLU A 358 31.07 -20.17 -3.45
CA GLU A 358 32.11 -19.82 -2.48
C GLU A 358 33.09 -18.80 -3.08
N LEU A 359 33.53 -19.06 -4.32
CA LEU A 359 34.37 -18.13 -5.10
C LEU A 359 33.65 -16.80 -5.39
N ALA A 360 32.32 -16.83 -5.51
CA ALA A 360 31.49 -15.63 -5.62
C ALA A 360 31.28 -14.88 -4.29
N GLY A 361 31.83 -15.38 -3.17
CA GLY A 361 31.80 -14.76 -1.86
C GLY A 361 30.63 -15.17 -0.96
N ARG A 362 29.86 -16.20 -1.33
CA ARG A 362 28.82 -16.77 -0.47
C ARG A 362 29.47 -17.63 0.63
N LYS A 363 28.87 -17.68 1.82
CA LYS A 363 29.41 -18.46 2.96
C LYS A 363 28.90 -19.91 3.03
N GLY A 364 27.73 -20.18 2.47
CA GLY A 364 27.09 -21.49 2.52
C GLY A 364 25.60 -21.45 2.20
N PHE A 365 24.86 -22.46 2.66
CA PHE A 365 23.42 -22.59 2.43
C PHE A 365 22.63 -22.73 3.73
N GLN A 366 21.40 -22.21 3.69
CA GLN A 366 20.42 -22.40 4.76
C GLN A 366 19.90 -23.84 4.73
N PRO A 367 19.85 -24.54 5.87
CA PRO A 367 19.28 -25.88 5.98
C PRO A 367 17.76 -25.84 5.80
N ASP A 368 17.10 -26.98 5.93
CA ASP A 368 15.64 -27.02 5.98
C ASP A 368 15.13 -26.20 7.17
N GLN A 369 14.60 -25.01 6.87
CA GLN A 369 14.21 -24.04 7.88
C GLN A 369 12.97 -24.45 8.67
N THR A 370 12.14 -25.32 8.11
CA THR A 370 10.97 -25.86 8.79
C THR A 370 11.39 -26.96 9.74
N ALA A 371 12.19 -27.91 9.24
CA ALA A 371 12.72 -28.99 10.05
C ALA A 371 13.61 -28.48 11.18
N ALA A 372 14.43 -27.44 10.96
CA ALA A 372 15.27 -26.86 12.01
C ALA A 372 14.45 -26.36 13.21
N ARG A 373 13.25 -25.84 12.98
CA ARG A 373 12.35 -25.35 14.04
C ARG A 373 11.56 -26.48 14.69
N LEU A 374 10.97 -27.37 13.89
CA LEU A 374 10.12 -28.46 14.40
C LEU A 374 10.92 -29.60 15.02
N ALA A 375 12.18 -29.80 14.62
CA ALA A 375 13.10 -30.74 15.23
C ALA A 375 13.86 -30.16 16.44
N ALA A 376 13.51 -28.96 16.92
CA ALA A 376 14.09 -28.40 18.13
C ALA A 376 13.72 -29.25 19.36
N LYS A 377 14.58 -29.26 20.39
CA LYS A 377 14.38 -30.08 21.61
C LYS A 377 13.06 -29.79 22.32
N LYS A 378 12.61 -28.53 22.28
CA LYS A 378 11.33 -28.07 22.85
C LYS A 378 10.10 -28.36 21.98
N ALA A 379 10.31 -28.92 20.78
CA ALA A 379 9.26 -29.29 19.84
C ALA A 379 9.28 -30.82 19.65
N PHE A 380 9.24 -31.35 18.43
CA PHE A 380 9.29 -32.79 18.17
C PHE A 380 10.68 -33.43 18.39
N GLY A 381 11.73 -32.63 18.57
CA GLY A 381 13.09 -33.15 18.75
C GLY A 381 13.54 -34.08 17.61
N LYS A 382 14.15 -35.23 17.96
CA LYS A 382 14.63 -36.21 16.98
C LYS A 382 13.48 -36.87 16.20
N THR A 383 12.30 -36.99 16.81
CA THR A 383 11.13 -37.66 16.24
C THR A 383 10.64 -36.99 14.97
N TRP A 384 10.81 -35.67 14.82
CA TRP A 384 10.41 -34.95 13.61
C TRP A 384 10.94 -35.61 12.33
N ARG A 385 12.22 -35.99 12.34
CA ARG A 385 12.92 -36.50 11.15
C ARG A 385 12.59 -37.96 10.84
N SER A 386 12.10 -38.72 11.81
CA SER A 386 11.61 -40.08 11.61
C SER A 386 10.15 -40.11 11.13
N LEU A 387 9.42 -38.99 11.19
CA LEU A 387 8.06 -38.94 10.66
C LEU A 387 8.06 -39.16 9.14
N PRO A 388 7.10 -39.95 8.63
CA PRO A 388 6.81 -40.03 7.20
C PRO A 388 6.60 -38.65 6.56
N ARG A 389 6.94 -38.51 5.27
CA ARG A 389 6.92 -37.21 4.56
C ARG A 389 5.52 -36.57 4.53
N ASP A 390 4.50 -37.40 4.34
CA ASP A 390 3.08 -37.03 4.40
C ASP A 390 2.68 -36.55 5.80
N ARG A 391 3.17 -37.18 6.88
CA ARG A 391 2.95 -36.74 8.26
C ARG A 391 3.64 -35.41 8.57
N GLN A 392 4.86 -35.20 8.09
CA GLN A 392 5.51 -33.88 8.19
C GLN A 392 4.71 -32.80 7.46
N ALA A 393 4.17 -33.12 6.28
CA ALA A 393 3.31 -32.20 5.54
C ALA A 393 2.01 -31.89 6.29
N GLU A 394 1.33 -32.90 6.86
CA GLU A 394 0.11 -32.70 7.65
C GLU A 394 0.33 -31.75 8.83
N VAL A 395 1.40 -31.96 9.61
CA VAL A 395 1.74 -31.10 10.75
C VAL A 395 1.92 -29.65 10.29
N VAL A 396 2.68 -29.43 9.22
CA VAL A 396 2.91 -28.09 8.68
C VAL A 396 1.61 -27.46 8.17
N GLU A 397 0.78 -28.20 7.46
CA GLU A 397 -0.48 -27.67 6.92
C GLU A 397 -1.47 -27.32 8.05
N ARG A 398 -1.60 -28.14 9.10
CA ARG A 398 -2.40 -27.80 10.28
C ARG A 398 -1.86 -26.59 11.03
N LEU A 399 -0.53 -26.51 11.20
CA LEU A 399 0.15 -25.34 11.76
C LEU A 399 -0.03 -24.08 10.90
N LEU A 400 -0.41 -24.17 9.63
CA LEU A 400 -0.71 -23.01 8.80
C LEU A 400 -2.21 -22.70 8.72
N ALA A 401 -3.08 -23.70 8.89
CA ALA A 401 -4.52 -23.58 8.69
C ALA A 401 -5.34 -23.36 9.98
N MET A 402 -4.91 -23.90 11.12
CA MET A 402 -5.69 -23.87 12.37
C MET A 402 -5.50 -22.54 13.11
N GLU A 403 -6.59 -21.77 13.26
CA GLU A 403 -6.62 -20.48 13.98
C GLU A 403 -6.67 -20.65 15.51
N ASP A 404 -7.24 -21.76 15.99
CA ASP A 404 -7.43 -22.06 17.41
C ASP A 404 -6.22 -22.85 17.94
N GLU A 405 -5.53 -22.27 18.93
CA GLU A 405 -4.32 -22.86 19.52
C GLU A 405 -4.67 -24.10 20.35
N GLY A 406 -5.76 -24.07 21.12
CA GLY A 406 -6.20 -25.20 21.95
C GLY A 406 -6.57 -26.43 21.13
N GLN A 407 -7.35 -26.26 20.06
CA GLN A 407 -7.68 -27.41 19.18
C GLN A 407 -6.45 -28.02 18.50
N LEU A 408 -5.45 -27.19 18.18
CA LEU A 408 -4.21 -27.66 17.59
C LEU A 408 -3.37 -28.42 18.62
N GLU A 409 -3.33 -27.94 19.86
CA GLU A 409 -2.66 -28.58 20.99
C GLU A 409 -3.32 -29.92 21.33
N ASP A 410 -4.64 -29.98 21.41
CA ASP A 410 -5.40 -31.23 21.63
C ASP A 410 -5.08 -32.27 20.55
N TRP A 411 -5.03 -31.85 19.29
CA TRP A 411 -4.65 -32.73 18.18
C TRP A 411 -3.20 -33.22 18.29
N LEU A 412 -2.27 -32.33 18.68
CA LEU A 412 -0.86 -32.68 18.86
C LEU A 412 -0.67 -33.71 20.00
N VAL A 413 -1.36 -33.51 21.13
CA VAL A 413 -1.37 -34.43 22.26
C VAL A 413 -1.99 -35.77 21.86
N GLY A 414 -3.19 -35.75 21.28
CA GLY A 414 -3.92 -36.97 20.93
C GLY A 414 -3.27 -37.79 19.82
N THR A 415 -2.63 -37.14 18.83
CA THR A 415 -2.06 -37.83 17.66
C THR A 415 -0.63 -38.28 17.88
N PHE A 416 0.18 -37.49 18.59
CA PHE A 416 1.62 -37.75 18.76
C PHE A 416 2.01 -38.14 20.20
N GLY A 417 1.06 -38.17 21.13
CA GLY A 417 1.33 -38.49 22.54
C GLY A 417 2.23 -37.47 23.23
N LEU A 418 2.19 -36.21 22.79
CA LEU A 418 3.01 -35.13 23.34
C LEU A 418 2.43 -34.62 24.66
N ASN A 419 3.28 -34.09 25.55
CA ASN A 419 2.80 -33.38 26.73
C ASN A 419 2.31 -31.96 26.36
N ALA A 420 1.52 -31.36 27.25
CA ALA A 420 0.90 -30.04 27.03
C ALA A 420 1.94 -28.94 26.74
N GLU A 421 3.05 -28.90 27.48
CA GLU A 421 4.11 -27.90 27.30
C GLU A 421 4.76 -27.99 25.91
N THR A 422 5.00 -29.21 25.42
CA THR A 422 5.57 -29.45 24.08
C THR A 422 4.56 -29.11 23.00
N ALA A 423 3.29 -29.45 23.20
CA ALA A 423 2.20 -29.10 22.28
C ALA A 423 2.06 -27.57 22.16
N GLU A 424 2.07 -26.84 23.27
CA GLU A 424 2.06 -25.37 23.31
C GLU A 424 3.28 -24.79 22.58
N ALA A 425 4.47 -25.33 22.84
CA ALA A 425 5.70 -24.88 22.17
C ALA A 425 5.67 -25.09 20.65
N ILE A 426 5.09 -26.20 20.17
CA ILE A 426 4.90 -26.48 18.73
C ILE A 426 3.84 -25.54 18.15
N SER A 427 2.70 -25.38 18.83
CA SER A 427 1.61 -24.47 18.45
C SER A 427 2.13 -23.04 18.26
N GLY A 428 2.95 -22.56 19.19
CA GLY A 428 3.60 -21.24 19.14
C GLY A 428 4.78 -21.11 18.17
N THR A 429 5.18 -22.17 17.46
CA THR A 429 6.35 -22.14 16.57
C THR A 429 6.10 -21.30 15.31
N ARG A 430 6.92 -20.27 15.11
CA ARG A 430 6.88 -19.42 13.91
C ARG A 430 7.61 -20.07 12.72
N LEU A 431 6.85 -20.63 11.80
CA LEU A 431 7.35 -21.23 10.56
C LEU A 431 7.78 -20.18 9.51
N PRO A 432 8.59 -20.55 8.49
CA PRO A 432 8.93 -19.68 7.37
C PRO A 432 7.71 -19.07 6.69
N GLN A 433 7.66 -17.74 6.60
CA GLN A 433 6.50 -17.01 6.06
C GLN A 433 6.53 -16.89 4.53
N GLY A 434 5.34 -16.75 3.94
CA GLY A 434 5.15 -16.52 2.50
C GLY A 434 5.04 -17.80 1.68
N HIS A 435 4.96 -17.65 0.35
CA HIS A 435 4.76 -18.75 -0.59
C HIS A 435 5.87 -18.78 -1.65
N GLY A 436 6.10 -19.96 -2.22
CA GLY A 436 6.98 -20.19 -3.36
C GLY A 436 6.37 -19.76 -4.70
N GLN A 437 7.00 -20.15 -5.80
CA GLN A 437 6.47 -19.92 -7.16
C GLN A 437 5.62 -21.10 -7.67
N PHE A 438 5.84 -22.29 -7.14
CA PHE A 438 5.20 -23.53 -7.59
C PHE A 438 4.16 -24.00 -6.59
N GLY A 439 3.14 -24.69 -7.11
CA GLY A 439 2.14 -25.38 -6.31
C GLY A 439 2.66 -26.73 -5.81
N ARG A 440 1.88 -27.37 -4.94
CA ARG A 440 2.30 -28.60 -4.24
C ARG A 440 2.55 -29.76 -5.20
N SER A 441 1.70 -29.94 -6.20
CA SER A 441 1.85 -30.99 -7.23
C SER A 441 3.10 -30.82 -8.06
N VAL A 442 3.35 -29.61 -8.57
CA VAL A 442 4.56 -29.29 -9.35
C VAL A 442 5.81 -29.47 -8.50
N LEU A 443 5.79 -29.07 -7.22
CA LEU A 443 6.93 -29.31 -6.33
C LEU A 443 7.18 -30.79 -6.08
N ALA A 444 6.13 -31.61 -5.96
CA ALA A 444 6.27 -33.05 -5.81
C ALA A 444 6.97 -33.66 -7.04
N ASP A 445 6.52 -33.31 -8.25
CA ASP A 445 7.09 -33.81 -9.50
C ASP A 445 8.53 -33.33 -9.70
N LEU A 446 8.81 -32.04 -9.43
CA LEU A 446 10.16 -31.48 -9.54
C LEU A 446 11.11 -32.12 -8.53
N VAL A 447 10.68 -32.28 -7.27
CA VAL A 447 11.50 -32.96 -6.25
C VAL A 447 11.78 -34.39 -6.71
N HIS A 448 10.76 -35.14 -7.13
CA HIS A 448 10.95 -36.51 -7.60
C HIS A 448 11.92 -36.58 -8.78
N ALA A 449 11.76 -35.75 -9.80
CA ALA A 449 12.67 -35.69 -10.94
C ALA A 449 14.11 -35.35 -10.53
N MET A 450 14.29 -34.36 -9.65
CA MET A 450 15.62 -33.94 -9.18
C MET A 450 16.28 -34.94 -8.22
N GLU A 451 15.49 -35.79 -7.54
CA GLU A 451 16.02 -36.84 -6.66
C GLU A 451 16.48 -38.06 -7.46
N GLU A 452 15.64 -38.53 -8.38
CA GLU A 452 15.81 -39.83 -9.05
C GLU A 452 16.62 -39.75 -10.35
N LYS A 453 16.64 -38.59 -11.01
CA LYS A 453 17.23 -38.45 -12.36
C LYS A 453 18.48 -37.57 -12.32
N GLY A 454 19.38 -37.85 -13.27
CA GLY A 454 20.58 -37.07 -13.53
C GLY A 454 20.80 -36.90 -15.02
N ALA A 455 21.66 -35.96 -15.39
CA ALA A 455 22.09 -35.76 -16.78
C ALA A 455 23.53 -36.24 -16.91
N GLU A 456 23.85 -36.91 -18.03
CA GLU A 456 25.22 -37.29 -18.34
C GLU A 456 26.08 -36.05 -18.61
N THR A 457 27.31 -36.08 -18.11
CA THR A 457 28.35 -35.09 -18.37
C THR A 457 29.71 -35.75 -18.27
N HIS A 458 30.77 -35.09 -18.76
CA HIS A 458 32.15 -35.54 -18.57
C HIS A 458 32.86 -34.67 -17.54
N ASP A 459 33.80 -35.27 -16.80
CA ASP A 459 34.75 -34.55 -15.97
C ASP A 459 35.82 -33.90 -16.88
N PRO A 460 36.00 -32.57 -16.84
CA PRO A 460 36.96 -31.89 -17.71
C PRO A 460 38.43 -32.20 -17.39
N ALA A 461 38.74 -32.75 -16.20
CA ALA A 461 40.09 -33.12 -15.81
C ALA A 461 40.42 -34.59 -16.14
N THR A 462 39.46 -35.51 -15.96
CA THR A 462 39.70 -36.96 -16.16
C THR A 462 39.09 -37.51 -17.44
N GLY A 463 38.11 -36.82 -18.04
CA GLY A 463 37.32 -37.31 -19.18
C GLY A 463 36.25 -38.34 -18.81
N GLU A 464 36.11 -38.70 -17.53
CA GLU A 464 35.15 -39.71 -17.07
C GLU A 464 33.71 -39.23 -17.23
N VAL A 465 32.84 -40.09 -17.76
CA VAL A 465 31.40 -39.82 -17.88
C VAL A 465 30.71 -40.16 -16.56
N TYR A 466 29.94 -39.21 -16.02
CA TYR A 466 29.16 -39.41 -14.80
C TYR A 466 27.81 -38.71 -14.88
N LEU A 467 26.89 -39.10 -13.99
CA LEU A 467 25.61 -38.44 -13.82
C LEU A 467 25.75 -37.24 -12.88
N ARG A 468 25.42 -36.06 -13.39
CA ARG A 468 25.26 -34.84 -12.58
C ARG A 468 23.78 -34.62 -12.22
N PRO A 469 23.49 -33.88 -11.14
CA PRO A 469 22.14 -33.43 -10.85
C PRO A 469 21.53 -32.63 -12.00
N LEU A 470 20.21 -32.77 -12.18
CA LEU A 470 19.45 -31.95 -13.12
C LEU A 470 19.45 -30.48 -12.67
N THR A 471 19.60 -29.57 -13.63
CA THR A 471 19.29 -28.16 -13.39
C THR A 471 17.77 -27.96 -13.34
N TYR A 472 17.32 -26.82 -12.79
CA TYR A 472 15.89 -26.53 -12.70
C TYR A 472 15.17 -26.61 -14.06
N ASP A 473 15.76 -26.05 -15.12
CA ASP A 473 15.17 -26.04 -16.45
C ASP A 473 15.12 -27.43 -17.10
N GLU A 474 16.04 -28.33 -16.74
CA GLU A 474 16.04 -29.73 -17.14
C GLU A 474 14.97 -30.51 -16.37
N ALA A 475 14.87 -30.32 -15.05
CA ALA A 475 13.82 -30.93 -14.23
C ALA A 475 12.41 -30.49 -14.67
N VAL A 476 12.24 -29.24 -15.13
CA VAL A 476 10.97 -28.76 -15.70
C VAL A 476 10.66 -29.45 -17.03
N ARG A 477 11.67 -29.64 -17.89
CA ARG A 477 11.51 -30.40 -19.14
C ARG A 477 11.14 -31.85 -18.89
N GLU A 478 11.74 -32.46 -17.86
CA GLU A 478 11.48 -33.84 -17.46
C GLU A 478 10.03 -34.10 -17.06
N ILE A 479 9.35 -33.09 -16.49
CA ILE A 479 7.94 -33.17 -16.13
C ILE A 479 7.01 -32.72 -17.27
N GLY A 480 7.53 -32.61 -18.50
CA GLY A 480 6.78 -32.27 -19.71
C GLY A 480 6.39 -30.79 -19.84
N LEU A 481 7.08 -29.89 -19.13
CA LEU A 481 6.77 -28.46 -19.11
C LEU A 481 7.96 -27.61 -19.57
N HIS A 482 7.75 -26.31 -19.74
CA HIS A 482 8.80 -25.37 -20.14
C HIS A 482 9.02 -24.28 -19.08
N HIS A 483 10.29 -24.00 -18.79
CA HIS A 483 10.68 -23.19 -17.62
C HIS A 483 10.46 -21.67 -17.78
N SER A 484 10.32 -21.18 -19.01
CA SER A 484 10.28 -19.74 -19.33
C SER A 484 9.21 -19.33 -20.36
N ASP A 485 9.06 -20.11 -21.43
CA ASP A 485 7.92 -20.04 -22.34
C ASP A 485 6.65 -20.66 -21.73
N LEU A 486 5.64 -19.82 -21.51
CA LEU A 486 4.33 -20.18 -20.94
C LEU A 486 3.19 -19.78 -21.89
N ARG A 487 3.49 -19.63 -23.19
CA ARG A 487 2.51 -19.17 -24.19
C ARG A 487 1.51 -20.30 -24.52
N PRO A 488 0.23 -19.97 -24.79
CA PRO A 488 -0.83 -20.96 -25.05
C PRO A 488 -0.77 -21.63 -26.44
N GLY A 489 0.35 -21.55 -27.17
CA GLY A 489 0.51 -22.13 -28.51
C GLY A 489 -0.17 -21.35 -29.65
N GLU A 490 -1.38 -20.80 -29.43
CA GLU A 490 -2.14 -20.00 -30.40
C GLU A 490 -2.16 -18.50 -30.06
N LYS A 491 -2.17 -17.64 -31.09
CA LYS A 491 -2.28 -16.18 -30.94
C LYS A 491 -3.75 -15.75 -30.83
N ALA A 492 -4.02 -14.85 -29.91
CA ALA A 492 -5.30 -14.18 -29.86
C ALA A 492 -5.40 -13.13 -30.99
N ALA A 493 -6.57 -13.03 -31.64
CA ALA A 493 -6.83 -11.99 -32.63
C ALA A 493 -6.83 -10.57 -32.02
N ARG A 494 -7.12 -10.47 -30.71
CA ARG A 494 -7.14 -9.24 -29.92
C ARG A 494 -6.65 -9.57 -28.51
N LEU A 495 -6.10 -8.57 -27.80
CA LEU A 495 -5.72 -8.75 -26.41
C LEU A 495 -6.97 -9.07 -25.55
N PRO A 496 -6.99 -10.22 -24.84
CA PRO A 496 -8.07 -10.61 -23.94
C PRO A 496 -8.07 -9.73 -22.68
N TYR A 497 -8.89 -10.00 -21.67
CA TYR A 497 -8.64 -9.37 -20.37
C TYR A 497 -7.27 -9.82 -19.84
N TYR A 498 -6.43 -8.87 -19.38
CA TYR A 498 -5.05 -9.21 -18.99
C TYR A 498 -4.98 -10.29 -17.91
N GLY A 499 -6.02 -10.47 -17.08
CA GLY A 499 -6.05 -11.51 -16.05
C GLY A 499 -6.08 -12.92 -16.60
N GLU A 500 -6.62 -13.11 -17.81
CA GLU A 500 -6.62 -14.39 -18.53
C GLU A 500 -5.21 -14.73 -19.02
N ALA A 501 -4.46 -13.73 -19.50
CA ALA A 501 -3.09 -13.91 -19.98
C ALA A 501 -2.02 -13.91 -18.86
N LEU A 502 -2.32 -13.29 -17.71
CA LEU A 502 -1.37 -13.05 -16.61
C LEU A 502 -1.84 -13.71 -15.31
N VAL A 503 -2.35 -14.94 -15.38
CA VAL A 503 -2.95 -15.70 -14.26
C VAL A 503 -2.06 -15.69 -13.00
N ARG A 504 -0.73 -15.78 -13.17
CA ARG A 504 0.25 -15.78 -12.06
C ARG A 504 0.42 -14.43 -11.33
N HIS A 505 -0.10 -13.35 -11.89
CA HIS A 505 0.07 -11.97 -11.42
C HIS A 505 -1.23 -11.35 -10.92
N VAL A 506 -2.33 -12.09 -11.01
CA VAL A 506 -3.66 -11.64 -10.57
C VAL A 506 -4.11 -12.35 -9.31
N ILE A 507 -4.98 -11.66 -8.57
CA ILE A 507 -5.67 -12.22 -7.40
C ILE A 507 -7.16 -12.22 -7.71
N SER A 508 -7.75 -13.42 -7.73
CA SER A 508 -9.18 -13.64 -7.92
C SER A 508 -9.97 -13.31 -6.65
N LYS A 509 -11.25 -12.99 -6.82
CA LYS A 509 -12.23 -12.98 -5.73
C LYS A 509 -13.06 -14.26 -5.85
N PRO A 510 -12.98 -15.17 -4.86
CA PRO A 510 -13.75 -16.41 -4.88
C PRO A 510 -15.27 -16.19 -4.98
N ASP A 511 -15.76 -15.11 -4.35
CA ASP A 511 -17.19 -14.81 -4.25
C ASP A 511 -17.75 -14.01 -5.46
N ALA A 512 -16.99 -13.89 -6.55
CA ALA A 512 -17.38 -13.08 -7.71
C ALA A 512 -18.17 -13.90 -8.74
N PRO A 513 -19.07 -13.27 -9.53
CA PRO A 513 -19.79 -13.94 -10.60
C PRO A 513 -18.83 -14.64 -11.59
N GLU A 514 -19.21 -15.82 -12.06
CA GLU A 514 -18.45 -16.59 -13.04
C GLU A 514 -18.19 -15.78 -14.32
N GLY A 515 -17.01 -15.93 -14.90
CA GLY A 515 -16.58 -15.15 -16.07
C GLY A 515 -16.33 -13.65 -15.82
N SER A 516 -16.60 -13.13 -14.62
CA SER A 516 -16.33 -11.72 -14.31
C SER A 516 -14.82 -11.46 -14.15
N GLN A 517 -14.37 -10.24 -14.48
CA GLN A 517 -12.99 -9.81 -14.22
C GLN A 517 -12.59 -9.95 -12.75
N GLU A 518 -13.56 -9.85 -11.82
CA GLU A 518 -13.30 -10.05 -10.40
C GLU A 518 -13.05 -11.53 -10.06
N GLY A 519 -13.74 -12.45 -10.73
CA GLY A 519 -13.55 -13.90 -10.62
C GLY A 519 -12.24 -14.36 -11.25
N ILE A 520 -11.90 -13.88 -12.45
CA ILE A 520 -10.61 -14.13 -13.11
C ILE A 520 -9.46 -13.54 -12.27
N GLY A 521 -9.69 -12.33 -11.73
CA GLY A 521 -8.78 -11.66 -10.82
C GLY A 521 -8.04 -10.49 -11.44
N ARG A 522 -7.46 -9.66 -10.56
CA ARG A 522 -6.76 -8.44 -10.95
C ARG A 522 -5.39 -8.30 -10.32
N VAL A 523 -4.50 -7.57 -11.00
CA VAL A 523 -3.22 -7.14 -10.40
C VAL A 523 -3.54 -6.25 -9.19
N PRO A 524 -2.97 -6.52 -7.99
CA PRO A 524 -3.29 -5.75 -6.79
C PRO A 524 -2.91 -4.27 -6.85
N ASN A 525 -1.89 -3.94 -7.66
CA ASN A 525 -1.46 -2.57 -7.91
C ASN A 525 -2.46 -1.86 -8.85
N PRO A 526 -3.19 -0.83 -8.38
CA PRO A 526 -4.22 -0.17 -9.16
C PRO A 526 -3.67 0.57 -10.39
N THR A 527 -2.48 1.15 -10.29
CA THR A 527 -1.82 1.86 -11.40
C THR A 527 -1.52 0.87 -12.53
N VAL A 528 -0.95 -0.29 -12.21
CA VAL A 528 -0.68 -1.38 -13.18
C VAL A 528 -1.98 -1.94 -13.77
N HIS A 529 -3.01 -2.14 -12.94
CA HIS A 529 -4.33 -2.58 -13.40
C HIS A 529 -4.96 -1.62 -14.43
N ILE A 530 -4.89 -0.31 -14.16
CA ILE A 530 -5.39 0.72 -15.08
C ILE A 530 -4.53 0.73 -16.35
N GLY A 531 -3.20 0.74 -16.20
CA GLY A 531 -2.23 0.69 -17.29
C GLY A 531 -2.49 -0.44 -18.28
N LEU A 532 -2.54 -1.69 -17.82
CA LEU A 532 -2.77 -2.86 -18.68
C LEU A 532 -4.15 -2.85 -19.35
N ASN A 533 -5.19 -2.32 -18.68
CA ASN A 533 -6.51 -2.17 -19.29
C ASN A 533 -6.53 -1.09 -20.39
N GLN A 534 -5.79 0.00 -20.21
CA GLN A 534 -5.69 1.06 -21.22
C GLN A 534 -4.80 0.62 -22.39
N LEU A 535 -3.71 -0.11 -22.11
CA LEU A 535 -2.90 -0.78 -23.11
C LEU A 535 -3.75 -1.73 -23.97
N ARG A 536 -4.61 -2.55 -23.34
CA ARG A 536 -5.58 -3.40 -24.05
C ARG A 536 -6.44 -2.61 -25.02
N LYS A 537 -7.07 -1.53 -24.53
CA LYS A 537 -7.96 -0.69 -25.34
C LYS A 537 -7.22 -0.03 -26.50
N LEU A 538 -6.00 0.46 -26.25
CA LEU A 538 -5.15 1.09 -27.24
C LEU A 538 -4.73 0.10 -28.34
N VAL A 539 -4.13 -1.02 -27.96
CA VAL A 539 -3.62 -2.01 -28.92
C VAL A 539 -4.78 -2.64 -29.71
N ASN A 540 -5.91 -2.95 -29.07
CA ASN A 540 -7.07 -3.47 -29.80
C ASN A 540 -7.67 -2.43 -30.78
N ALA A 541 -7.61 -1.14 -30.45
CA ALA A 541 -8.01 -0.08 -31.38
C ALA A 541 -7.04 0.03 -32.55
N LEU A 542 -5.72 -0.07 -32.31
CA LEU A 542 -4.71 -0.11 -33.38
C LEU A 542 -4.89 -1.32 -34.29
N ILE A 543 -5.11 -2.52 -33.72
CA ILE A 543 -5.35 -3.75 -34.50
C ILE A 543 -6.61 -3.62 -35.36
N ALA A 544 -7.67 -3.01 -34.83
CA ALA A 544 -8.91 -2.82 -35.58
C ALA A 544 -8.74 -1.89 -36.81
N VAL A 545 -7.74 -1.01 -36.79
CA VAL A 545 -7.48 -0.06 -37.86
C VAL A 545 -6.42 -0.57 -38.84
N HIS A 546 -5.29 -1.02 -38.30
CA HIS A 546 -4.06 -1.26 -39.06
C HIS A 546 -3.77 -2.77 -39.25
N GLY A 547 -4.56 -3.65 -38.63
CA GLY A 547 -4.27 -5.08 -38.53
C GLY A 547 -3.27 -5.40 -37.40
N PRO A 548 -2.91 -6.68 -37.20
CA PRO A 548 -1.95 -7.06 -36.16
C PRO A 548 -0.54 -6.52 -36.44
N PRO A 549 0.21 -6.06 -35.41
CA PRO A 549 1.58 -5.59 -35.59
C PRO A 549 2.52 -6.76 -35.93
N ALA A 550 3.49 -6.52 -36.82
CA ALA A 550 4.53 -7.49 -37.12
C ALA A 550 5.55 -7.61 -35.97
N GLU A 551 5.83 -6.49 -35.30
CA GLU A 551 6.76 -6.39 -34.18
C GLU A 551 6.26 -5.37 -33.15
N ILE A 552 6.54 -5.60 -31.87
CA ILE A 552 6.24 -4.65 -30.79
C ILE A 552 7.49 -4.39 -29.97
N VAL A 553 7.83 -3.11 -29.80
CA VAL A 553 8.91 -2.63 -28.95
C VAL A 553 8.30 -1.89 -27.78
N VAL A 554 8.48 -2.42 -26.57
CA VAL A 554 7.95 -1.82 -25.34
C VAL A 554 9.11 -1.41 -24.43
N GLU A 555 9.13 -0.18 -23.94
CA GLU A 555 10.21 0.24 -23.03
C GLU A 555 10.21 -0.59 -21.75
N LEU A 556 11.37 -1.17 -21.40
CA LEU A 556 11.62 -1.63 -20.04
C LEU A 556 12.51 -0.59 -19.36
N ALA A 557 12.16 -0.18 -18.15
CA ALA A 557 13.04 0.58 -17.27
C ALA A 557 14.17 -0.32 -16.71
N ARG A 558 14.86 -1.08 -17.57
CA ARG A 558 16.12 -1.76 -17.29
C ARG A 558 17.26 -0.77 -17.51
N GLU A 559 18.29 -0.87 -16.66
CA GLU A 559 19.53 -0.14 -16.85
C GLU A 559 20.39 -0.80 -17.95
N LEU A 560 21.26 -0.01 -18.60
CA LEU A 560 22.25 -0.54 -19.54
C LEU A 560 23.22 -1.49 -18.82
N LYS A 561 23.88 -2.37 -19.58
CA LYS A 561 24.86 -3.33 -19.04
C LYS A 561 25.96 -2.56 -18.30
N LEU A 562 26.00 -2.74 -16.98
CA LEU A 562 27.03 -2.14 -16.13
C LEU A 562 28.42 -2.71 -16.47
N ASN A 563 29.42 -1.84 -16.50
CA ASN A 563 30.82 -2.26 -16.69
C ASN A 563 31.31 -3.13 -15.51
N LYS A 564 32.48 -3.78 -15.65
CA LYS A 564 32.99 -4.71 -14.63
C LYS A 564 33.18 -4.01 -13.28
N LYS A 565 33.86 -2.85 -13.26
CA LYS A 565 34.09 -2.04 -12.05
C LYS A 565 32.80 -1.73 -11.29
N ARG A 566 31.77 -1.21 -11.97
CA ARG A 566 30.49 -0.86 -11.33
C ARG A 566 29.68 -2.07 -10.86
N ARG A 567 29.78 -3.22 -11.55
CA ARG A 567 29.21 -4.49 -11.05
C ARG A 567 29.94 -4.95 -9.80
N ASP A 568 31.26 -4.88 -9.78
CA ASP A 568 32.09 -5.27 -8.64
C ASP A 568 31.83 -4.33 -7.45
N ASP A 569 31.63 -3.03 -7.68
CA ASP A 569 31.24 -2.05 -6.66
C ASP A 569 29.87 -2.37 -6.04
N ILE A 570 28.85 -2.65 -6.85
CA ILE A 570 27.52 -3.03 -6.35
C ILE A 570 27.58 -4.37 -5.62
N GLN A 571 28.34 -5.34 -6.12
CA GLN A 571 28.54 -6.61 -5.42
C GLN A 571 29.24 -6.40 -4.08
N ARG A 572 30.26 -5.54 -4.02
CA ARG A 572 30.96 -5.18 -2.79
C ARG A 572 29.98 -4.54 -1.80
N GLU A 573 29.21 -3.54 -2.22
CA GLU A 573 28.19 -2.87 -1.39
C GLU A 573 27.13 -3.87 -0.88
N ASN A 574 26.65 -4.78 -1.73
CA ASN A 574 25.69 -5.83 -1.34
C ASN A 574 26.30 -6.78 -0.29
N ARG A 575 27.56 -7.19 -0.47
CA ARG A 575 28.27 -8.05 0.50
C ARG A 575 28.49 -7.33 1.82
N GLU A 576 28.84 -6.04 1.80
CA GLU A 576 28.99 -5.21 3.01
C GLU A 576 27.66 -5.06 3.75
N ASN A 577 26.58 -4.81 3.01
CA ASN A 577 25.22 -4.76 3.56
C ASN A 577 24.78 -6.10 4.17
N GLU A 578 25.10 -7.22 3.53
CA GLU A 578 24.82 -8.57 4.05
C GLU A 578 25.61 -8.84 5.33
N LYS A 579 26.92 -8.57 5.36
CA LYS A 579 27.77 -8.68 6.55
C LYS A 579 27.25 -7.83 7.71
N ALA A 580 26.85 -6.59 7.44
CA ALA A 580 26.28 -5.72 8.46
C ALA A 580 24.93 -6.25 8.99
N ASN A 581 24.10 -6.82 8.12
CA ASN A 581 22.84 -7.45 8.54
C ASN A 581 23.06 -8.72 9.36
N ASP A 582 24.07 -9.53 9.04
CA ASP A 582 24.46 -10.71 9.83
C ASP A 582 24.93 -10.30 11.23
N ARG A 583 25.79 -9.27 11.32
CA ARG A 583 26.23 -8.72 12.62
C ARG A 583 25.05 -8.26 13.46
N ARG A 584 24.14 -7.46 12.88
CA ARG A 584 22.93 -6.99 13.57
C ARG A 584 22.02 -8.14 14.01
N ARG A 585 21.90 -9.20 13.20
CA ARG A 585 21.12 -10.40 13.57
C ARG A 585 21.72 -11.06 14.82
N ALA A 586 23.02 -11.29 14.83
CA ALA A 586 23.71 -11.88 15.98
C ALA A 586 23.60 -10.99 17.23
N GLU A 587 23.68 -9.67 17.06
CA GLU A 587 23.49 -8.70 18.13
C GLU A 587 22.06 -8.73 18.70
N LEU A 588 21.04 -8.78 17.85
CA LEU A 588 19.65 -8.93 18.30
C LEU A 588 19.44 -10.22 19.10
N GLU A 589 20.00 -11.33 18.62
CA GLU A 589 19.94 -12.62 19.31
C GLU A 589 20.61 -12.56 20.68
N ALA A 590 21.81 -11.97 20.77
CA ALA A 590 22.53 -11.79 22.04
C ALA A 590 21.76 -10.89 23.03
N LEU A 591 21.05 -9.87 22.53
CA LEU A 591 20.21 -8.98 23.34
C LEU A 591 18.82 -9.57 23.66
N GLY A 592 18.49 -10.77 23.16
CA GLY A 592 17.20 -11.42 23.40
C GLY A 592 16.03 -10.86 22.58
N TYR A 593 16.31 -10.11 21.50
CA TYR A 593 15.29 -9.55 20.60
C TYR A 593 15.11 -10.37 19.31
N ALA A 594 13.88 -10.42 18.80
CA ALA A 594 13.59 -11.11 17.55
C ALA A 594 14.25 -10.42 16.33
N ASP A 595 14.79 -11.21 15.39
CA ASP A 595 15.24 -10.69 14.09
C ASP A 595 14.04 -10.29 13.21
N THR A 596 13.69 -9.02 13.28
CA THR A 596 12.71 -8.40 12.40
C THR A 596 13.39 -7.32 11.56
N HIS A 597 12.79 -6.99 10.41
CA HIS A 597 13.27 -5.85 9.60
C HIS A 597 13.31 -4.56 10.43
N GLY A 598 12.31 -4.32 11.27
CA GLY A 598 12.23 -3.13 12.13
C GLY A 598 13.35 -3.07 13.17
N ASN A 599 13.67 -4.20 13.81
CA ASN A 599 14.75 -4.25 14.80
C ASN A 599 16.13 -4.09 14.15
N ARG A 600 16.34 -4.71 12.98
CA ARG A 600 17.56 -4.48 12.19
C ARG A 600 17.69 -3.03 11.73
N LEU A 601 16.59 -2.37 11.40
CA LEU A 601 16.60 -0.96 11.01
C LEU A 601 16.96 -0.04 12.18
N LEU A 602 16.49 -0.31 13.40
CA LEU A 602 16.88 0.43 14.60
C LEU A 602 18.40 0.36 14.82
N LEU A 603 18.97 -0.84 14.82
CA LEU A 603 20.43 -1.01 14.92
C LEU A 603 21.17 -0.32 13.78
N ARG A 604 20.67 -0.43 12.54
CA ARG A 604 21.29 0.23 11.39
C ARG A 604 21.32 1.75 11.53
N LEU A 605 20.24 2.37 12.01
CA LEU A 605 20.19 3.82 12.21
C LEU A 605 21.03 4.26 13.42
N TYR A 606 21.15 3.41 14.44
CA TYR A 606 22.03 3.66 15.58
C TYR A 606 23.52 3.58 15.21
N GLU A 607 23.90 2.61 14.37
CA GLU A 607 25.25 2.46 13.82
C GLU A 607 25.62 3.55 12.80
N GLU A 608 24.63 4.24 12.22
CA GLU A 608 24.87 5.38 11.34
C GLU A 608 25.37 6.61 12.12
N LEU A 609 25.02 6.73 13.40
CA LEU A 609 25.51 7.79 14.26
C LEU A 609 26.98 7.53 14.65
N PRO A 610 27.83 8.58 14.67
CA PRO A 610 29.19 8.50 15.19
C PRO A 610 29.21 7.90 16.59
N ALA A 611 30.17 7.01 16.88
CA ALA A 611 30.20 6.26 18.14
C ALA A 611 30.39 7.16 19.37
N ASP A 612 31.09 8.26 19.20
CA ASP A 612 31.36 9.34 20.15
C ASP A 612 30.21 10.36 20.26
N GLU A 613 29.28 10.37 19.30
CA GLU A 613 28.20 11.35 19.24
C GLU A 613 26.84 10.71 18.90
N ARG A 614 26.48 9.65 19.63
CA ARG A 614 25.18 8.99 19.48
C ARG A 614 24.08 9.79 20.17
N VAL A 615 23.63 10.85 19.50
CA VAL A 615 22.58 11.75 20.01
C VAL A 615 21.41 11.84 19.05
N CYS A 616 20.25 12.23 19.56
CA CYS A 616 19.10 12.57 18.75
C CYS A 616 19.35 13.86 17.96
N VAL A 617 19.26 13.81 16.64
CA VAL A 617 19.45 14.98 15.77
C VAL A 617 18.55 16.17 16.13
N TYR A 618 17.31 15.94 16.55
CA TYR A 618 16.38 17.03 16.89
C TYR A 618 16.61 17.66 18.27
N SER A 619 17.11 16.91 19.26
CA SER A 619 17.13 17.35 20.67
C SER A 619 18.49 17.34 21.33
N GLY A 620 19.52 16.81 20.66
CA GLY A 620 20.86 16.63 21.24
C GLY A 620 20.94 15.58 22.35
N THR A 621 19.83 14.97 22.75
CA THR A 621 19.81 13.98 23.84
C THR A 621 20.58 12.72 23.44
N PRO A 622 21.50 12.21 24.29
CA PRO A 622 22.17 10.94 24.07
C PRO A 622 21.21 9.78 23.89
N ILE A 623 21.53 8.90 22.94
CA ILE A 623 20.80 7.67 22.65
C ILE A 623 21.70 6.51 23.07
N SER A 624 21.29 5.80 24.11
CA SER A 624 21.95 4.56 24.53
C SER A 624 21.46 3.36 23.69
N ARG A 625 22.13 2.22 23.85
CA ARG A 625 21.76 0.99 23.13
C ARG A 625 20.44 0.41 23.63
N GLU A 626 20.18 0.54 24.93
CA GLU A 626 19.00 0.04 25.62
C GLU A 626 17.73 0.78 25.15
N MET A 627 17.87 2.09 24.90
CA MET A 627 16.79 2.96 24.42
C MET A 627 16.17 2.49 23.10
N LEU A 628 16.92 1.76 22.27
CA LEU A 628 16.44 1.26 20.97
C LEU A 628 15.19 0.38 21.10
N PHE A 629 15.06 -0.32 22.23
CA PHE A 629 14.06 -1.37 22.40
C PHE A 629 13.11 -1.14 23.58
N ASP A 630 13.46 -0.28 24.54
CA ASP A 630 12.56 0.11 25.64
C ASP A 630 11.45 1.09 25.20
N GLY A 631 11.64 1.71 24.03
CA GLY A 631 10.71 2.65 23.44
C GLY A 631 11.18 4.09 23.40
N SER A 632 12.16 4.50 24.19
CA SER A 632 12.57 5.91 24.34
C SER A 632 12.91 6.63 23.02
N VAL A 633 13.24 5.88 21.97
CA VAL A 633 13.46 6.39 20.61
C VAL A 633 12.48 5.84 19.58
N ASP A 634 12.30 6.64 18.52
CA ASP A 634 11.53 6.28 17.34
C ASP A 634 12.36 6.43 16.06
N ILE A 635 11.91 5.75 15.01
CA ILE A 635 12.36 6.02 13.65
C ILE A 635 11.41 7.06 13.07
N ASP A 636 11.94 8.24 12.78
CA ASP A 636 11.19 9.33 12.14
C ASP A 636 11.49 9.40 10.65
N HIS A 637 10.51 9.86 9.88
CA HIS A 637 10.70 10.30 8.49
C HIS A 637 11.03 11.78 8.50
N ILE A 638 12.28 12.16 8.22
CA ILE A 638 12.76 13.56 8.29
C ILE A 638 11.81 14.49 7.53
N LEU A 639 11.56 14.16 6.26
CA LEU A 639 10.49 14.76 5.48
C LEU A 639 9.21 13.91 5.62
N PRO A 640 8.03 14.51 5.85
CA PRO A 640 6.82 13.75 6.18
C PRO A 640 6.43 12.76 5.09
N TYR A 641 6.32 11.47 5.44
CA TYR A 641 5.94 10.42 4.47
C TYR A 641 4.62 10.72 3.75
N SER A 642 3.63 11.29 4.42
CA SER A 642 2.36 11.66 3.79
C SER A 642 2.48 12.75 2.71
N LYS A 643 3.58 13.51 2.73
CA LYS A 643 3.88 14.58 1.76
C LYS A 643 4.93 14.15 0.73
N THR A 644 5.84 13.24 1.05
CA THR A 644 6.96 12.85 0.16
C THR A 644 6.89 11.40 -0.35
N LEU A 645 6.12 10.54 0.33
CA LEU A 645 6.10 9.08 0.16
C LEU A 645 7.49 8.41 0.13
N ASP A 646 8.53 9.10 0.61
CA ASP A 646 9.89 8.59 0.68
C ASP A 646 10.04 7.75 1.96
N ASP A 647 9.85 6.44 1.84
CA ASP A 647 10.13 5.47 2.90
C ASP A 647 11.59 4.96 2.86
N GLY A 648 12.44 5.59 2.05
CA GLY A 648 13.84 5.24 1.89
C GLY A 648 14.65 5.46 3.16
N PHE A 649 15.77 4.74 3.28
CA PHE A 649 16.69 4.87 4.41
C PHE A 649 17.22 6.30 4.58
N MET A 650 17.39 7.03 3.47
CA MET A 650 17.88 8.41 3.47
C MET A 650 16.90 9.42 4.06
N ASN A 651 15.61 9.07 4.16
CA ASN A 651 14.61 9.89 4.82
C ASN A 651 14.33 9.42 6.25
N LYS A 652 15.07 8.42 6.77
CA LYS A 652 14.84 7.86 8.10
C LYS A 652 15.98 8.23 9.05
N VAL A 653 15.63 8.61 10.27
CA VAL A 653 16.57 8.87 11.36
C VAL A 653 16.09 8.29 12.68
N LEU A 654 17.04 7.98 13.54
CA LEU A 654 16.77 7.65 14.93
C LEU A 654 16.71 8.95 15.73
N CYS A 655 15.63 9.16 16.47
CA CYS A 655 15.45 10.34 17.30
C CYS A 655 14.72 9.99 18.60
N THR A 656 14.85 10.86 19.61
CA THR A 656 14.04 10.71 20.81
C THR A 656 12.56 10.84 20.47
N ARG A 657 11.77 10.01 21.12
CA ARG A 657 10.32 9.97 20.89
C ARG A 657 9.65 11.32 21.13
N ARG A 658 10.12 12.09 22.12
CA ARG A 658 9.62 13.44 22.42
C ARG A 658 9.76 14.36 21.21
N ALA A 659 10.96 14.40 20.60
CA ALA A 659 11.23 15.25 19.46
C ALA A 659 10.47 14.81 18.21
N ASN A 660 10.32 13.50 17.99
CA ASN A 660 9.47 12.97 16.91
C ASN A 660 8.01 13.43 17.04
N ARG A 661 7.46 13.40 18.27
CA ARG A 661 6.09 13.84 18.56
C ARG A 661 5.91 15.34 18.32
N GLU A 662 6.89 16.14 18.71
CA GLU A 662 6.90 17.58 18.50
C GLU A 662 6.91 17.92 17.00
N LYS A 663 7.71 17.20 16.22
CA LYS A 663 7.77 17.33 14.77
C LYS A 663 6.44 16.97 14.12
N GLY A 664 5.93 15.77 14.41
CA GLY A 664 4.72 15.24 13.80
C GLY A 664 4.83 15.15 12.26
N ASN A 665 3.74 15.41 11.56
CA ASN A 665 3.66 15.28 10.10
C ASN A 665 4.18 16.53 9.34
N ARG A 666 5.29 17.10 9.81
CA ARG A 666 5.91 18.33 9.29
C ARG A 666 7.43 18.16 9.09
N PRO A 667 8.05 18.84 8.12
CA PRO A 667 9.51 18.91 7.99
C PRO A 667 10.12 19.70 9.16
N PRO A 668 11.42 19.54 9.47
CA PRO A 668 12.05 20.18 10.64
C PRO A 668 11.88 21.71 10.69
N ALA A 669 12.04 22.39 9.55
CA ALA A 669 11.90 23.84 9.47
C ALA A 669 10.47 24.38 9.67
N ASP A 670 9.45 23.52 9.59
CA ASP A 670 8.04 23.88 9.92
C ASP A 670 7.75 23.72 11.43
N VAL A 671 8.73 23.27 12.21
CA VAL A 671 8.59 22.88 13.63
C VAL A 671 9.51 23.73 14.50
N TRP A 672 10.78 23.85 14.10
CA TRP A 672 11.81 24.63 14.79
C TRP A 672 12.24 25.82 13.92
N SER A 673 12.66 26.91 14.55
CA SER A 673 13.09 28.15 13.89
C SER A 673 14.20 28.84 14.69
N GLY A 674 14.91 29.80 14.08
CA GLY A 674 16.01 30.52 14.73
C GLY A 674 17.13 29.58 15.17
N ASP A 675 17.74 29.88 16.33
CA ASP A 675 18.87 29.13 16.89
C ASP A 675 18.58 27.63 17.03
N ALA A 676 17.36 27.25 17.42
CA ALA A 676 16.97 25.86 17.57
C ALA A 676 17.01 25.08 16.24
N LEU A 677 16.59 25.70 15.12
CA LEU A 677 16.71 25.07 13.81
C LEU A 677 18.16 25.02 13.35
N GLN A 678 18.91 26.09 13.62
CA GLN A 678 20.33 26.16 13.27
C GLN A 678 21.13 25.05 13.97
N GLU A 679 20.92 24.84 15.26
CA GLU A 679 21.55 23.73 15.99
C GLU A 679 21.19 22.36 15.41
N ILE A 680 19.93 22.15 15.00
CA ILE A 680 19.49 20.89 14.38
C ILE A 680 20.17 20.69 13.04
N VAL A 681 20.29 21.75 12.22
CA VAL A 681 20.95 21.72 10.92
C VAL A 681 22.44 21.41 11.09
N GLU A 682 23.14 22.15 11.95
CA GLU A 682 24.57 21.95 12.22
C GLU A 682 24.84 20.54 12.77
N ARG A 683 23.99 20.06 13.69
CA ARG A 683 24.06 18.69 14.19
C ARG A 683 23.77 17.68 13.09
N ALA A 684 22.82 17.94 12.20
CA ALA A 684 22.52 17.04 11.09
C ALA A 684 23.68 16.95 10.09
N GLU A 685 24.37 18.05 9.80
CA GLU A 685 25.55 18.07 8.93
C GLU A 685 26.74 17.34 9.53
N ARG A 686 26.91 17.41 10.86
CA ARG A 686 27.95 16.67 11.58
C ARG A 686 27.65 15.18 11.68
N LEU A 687 26.41 14.81 12.03
CA LEU A 687 26.00 13.42 12.24
C LEU A 687 25.78 12.65 10.93
N PHE A 688 25.40 13.34 9.85
CA PHE A 688 24.97 12.71 8.63
C PHE A 688 25.59 13.34 7.39
N GLY A 689 25.98 12.52 6.42
CA GLY A 689 26.42 13.02 5.11
C GLY A 689 25.23 13.34 4.19
N LYS A 690 24.95 12.41 3.25
CA LYS A 690 24.00 12.63 2.14
C LYS A 690 22.54 12.90 2.54
N LYS A 691 22.14 12.75 3.81
CA LYS A 691 20.78 13.07 4.28
C LYS A 691 20.66 14.42 4.99
N ALA A 692 21.77 15.09 5.34
CA ALA A 692 21.75 16.34 6.12
C ALA A 692 20.92 17.46 5.46
N TRP A 693 20.94 17.54 4.13
CA TRP A 693 20.14 18.55 3.42
C TRP A 693 18.63 18.48 3.72
N ARG A 694 18.10 17.32 4.15
CA ARG A 694 16.67 17.17 4.49
C ARG A 694 16.25 17.91 5.77
N PHE A 695 17.22 18.43 6.52
CA PHE A 695 16.98 19.24 7.71
C PHE A 695 16.98 20.74 7.41
N GLN A 696 17.42 21.13 6.20
CA GLN A 696 17.53 22.53 5.79
C GLN A 696 16.14 23.18 5.58
N PRO A 697 16.03 24.51 5.71
CA PRO A 697 14.78 25.24 5.49
C PRO A 697 14.14 25.02 4.12
N ASP A 698 14.96 24.81 3.09
CA ASP A 698 14.53 24.61 1.70
C ASP A 698 14.27 23.13 1.34
N ALA A 699 14.35 22.22 2.30
CA ALA A 699 14.35 20.77 2.03
C ALA A 699 13.10 20.28 1.28
N MET A 700 11.91 20.82 1.55
CA MET A 700 10.71 20.41 0.79
C MET A 700 10.78 20.89 -0.67
N SER A 701 11.19 22.13 -0.90
CA SER A 701 11.36 22.69 -2.25
C SER A 701 12.42 21.94 -3.04
N ARG A 702 13.53 21.59 -2.38
CA ARG A 702 14.60 20.79 -2.98
C ARG A 702 14.15 19.36 -3.30
N PHE A 703 13.37 18.72 -2.42
CA PHE A 703 12.80 17.40 -2.67
C PHE A 703 11.89 17.40 -3.92
N ASP A 704 11.05 18.43 -4.04
CA ASP A 704 10.18 18.58 -5.21
C ASP A 704 10.99 18.84 -6.50
N ALA A 705 12.06 19.63 -6.42
CA ALA A 705 12.97 19.91 -7.54
C ALA A 705 13.80 18.69 -7.98
N GLU A 706 14.28 17.86 -7.06
CA GLU A 706 15.04 16.63 -7.34
C GLU A 706 14.16 15.46 -7.84
N GLY A 707 12.89 15.74 -8.17
CA GLY A 707 11.99 14.79 -8.79
C GLY A 707 11.04 14.07 -7.83
N GLY A 708 11.00 14.44 -6.55
CA GLY A 708 10.03 13.97 -5.56
C GLY A 708 9.67 12.47 -5.65
N PHE A 709 8.43 12.17 -6.05
CA PHE A 709 7.85 10.82 -6.10
C PHE A 709 8.37 9.91 -7.25
N ILE A 710 9.23 10.41 -8.13
CA ILE A 710 9.65 9.73 -9.37
C ILE A 710 10.25 8.34 -9.12
N ALA A 711 10.99 8.13 -8.03
CA ALA A 711 11.61 6.83 -7.71
C ALA A 711 10.59 5.68 -7.58
N ARG A 712 9.40 5.95 -7.03
CA ARG A 712 8.32 4.96 -6.93
C ARG A 712 7.58 4.77 -8.24
N GLN A 713 7.35 5.86 -8.98
CA GLN A 713 6.78 5.78 -10.33
C GLN A 713 7.64 4.90 -11.23
N LEU A 714 8.97 5.02 -11.14
CA LEU A 714 9.90 4.16 -11.87
C LEU A 714 9.73 2.67 -11.53
N THR A 715 9.54 2.33 -10.25
CA THR A 715 9.31 0.94 -9.83
C THR A 715 7.97 0.39 -10.36
N ASP A 716 6.90 1.19 -10.29
CA ASP A 716 5.58 0.83 -10.81
C ASP A 716 5.61 0.66 -12.34
N THR A 717 6.31 1.54 -13.06
CA THR A 717 6.57 1.45 -14.50
C THR A 717 7.37 0.21 -14.87
N GLN A 718 8.46 -0.10 -14.14
CA GLN A 718 9.24 -1.34 -14.34
C GLN A 718 8.39 -2.60 -14.18
N HIS A 719 7.48 -2.61 -13.21
CA HIS A 719 6.57 -3.73 -13.02
C HIS A 719 5.55 -3.81 -14.16
N MET A 720 4.92 -2.69 -14.53
CA MET A 720 3.95 -2.63 -15.63
C MET A 720 4.57 -3.10 -16.95
N ALA A 721 5.75 -2.61 -17.31
CA ALA A 721 6.42 -2.96 -18.56
C ALA A 721 6.77 -4.45 -18.66
N ARG A 722 7.21 -5.08 -17.56
CA ARG A 722 7.46 -6.54 -17.51
C ARG A 722 6.19 -7.35 -17.77
N LEU A 723 5.06 -6.93 -17.18
CA LEU A 723 3.77 -7.58 -17.42
C LEU A 723 3.25 -7.31 -18.82
N ALA A 724 3.41 -6.08 -19.32
CA ALA A 724 3.01 -5.67 -20.65
C ALA A 724 3.70 -6.50 -21.72
N LYS A 725 5.00 -6.80 -21.59
CA LYS A 725 5.71 -7.69 -22.52
C LYS A 725 5.01 -9.05 -22.67
N THR A 726 4.83 -9.78 -21.57
CA THR A 726 4.17 -11.10 -21.59
C THR A 726 2.73 -11.02 -22.08
N TYR A 727 2.06 -9.90 -21.81
CA TYR A 727 0.70 -9.69 -22.25
C TYR A 727 0.59 -9.38 -23.75
N LEU A 728 1.51 -8.58 -24.30
CA LEU A 728 1.58 -8.25 -25.72
C LEU A 728 1.95 -9.47 -26.57
N GLU A 729 2.67 -10.44 -26.00
CA GLU A 729 2.98 -11.73 -26.65
C GLU A 729 1.73 -12.54 -27.03
N GLN A 730 0.56 -12.20 -26.49
CA GLN A 730 -0.70 -12.84 -26.87
C GLN A 730 -1.15 -12.49 -28.29
N VAL A 731 -0.68 -11.38 -28.86
CA VAL A 731 -1.08 -10.90 -30.21
C VAL A 731 0.10 -10.77 -31.17
N CYS A 732 1.34 -10.89 -30.71
CA CYS A 732 2.55 -10.71 -31.52
C CYS A 732 3.69 -11.60 -31.00
N ASP A 733 4.40 -12.31 -31.90
CA ASP A 733 5.55 -13.16 -31.49
C ASP A 733 6.79 -12.33 -31.16
N GLN A 734 6.96 -11.21 -31.86
CA GLN A 734 8.15 -10.40 -31.81
C GLN A 734 7.97 -9.22 -30.86
N VAL A 735 7.85 -9.53 -29.57
CA VAL A 735 7.82 -8.52 -28.50
C VAL A 735 9.16 -8.45 -27.80
N TRP A 736 9.81 -7.29 -27.84
CA TRP A 736 11.06 -7.08 -27.12
C TRP A 736 11.11 -5.68 -26.51
N ALA A 737 12.14 -5.45 -25.70
CA ALA A 737 12.22 -4.28 -24.88
C ALA A 737 13.65 -3.75 -24.70
N PRO A 738 13.93 -2.51 -25.12
CA PRO A 738 15.21 -1.87 -24.88
C PRO A 738 15.32 -1.32 -23.43
N PRO A 739 16.55 -1.09 -22.94
CA PRO A 739 16.79 -0.37 -21.68
C PRO A 739 16.41 1.12 -21.78
N GLY A 740 15.63 1.67 -20.85
CA GLY A 740 15.10 3.05 -20.95
C GLY A 740 16.15 4.18 -21.04
N ARG A 741 17.36 4.00 -20.48
CA ARG A 741 18.46 4.99 -20.65
C ARG A 741 18.85 5.17 -22.12
N LEU A 742 18.61 4.17 -22.96
CA LEU A 742 18.91 4.23 -24.38
C LEU A 742 17.96 5.18 -25.12
N THR A 743 16.67 5.15 -24.80
CA THR A 743 15.64 5.99 -25.44
C THR A 743 16.00 7.46 -25.32
N ALA A 744 16.38 7.90 -24.12
CA ALA A 744 16.76 9.30 -23.87
C ALA A 744 18.01 9.72 -24.67
N MET A 745 19.00 8.83 -24.80
CA MET A 745 20.22 9.09 -25.56
C MET A 745 19.93 9.21 -27.05
N LEU A 746 19.18 8.25 -27.62
CA LEU A 746 18.82 8.24 -29.04
C LEU A 746 17.97 9.47 -29.41
N ARG A 747 17.03 9.85 -28.54
CA ARG A 747 16.22 11.07 -28.69
C ARG A 747 17.08 12.32 -28.85
N ALA A 748 18.14 12.45 -28.04
CA ALA A 748 19.05 13.58 -28.10
C ALA A 748 19.90 13.57 -29.38
N LYS A 749 20.46 12.41 -29.76
CA LYS A 749 21.33 12.26 -30.95
C LYS A 749 20.56 12.46 -32.26
N TRP A 750 19.34 11.93 -32.37
CA TRP A 750 18.44 12.16 -33.52
C TRP A 750 17.78 13.55 -33.51
N GLY A 751 18.11 14.39 -32.51
CA GLY A 751 17.72 15.79 -32.45
C GLY A 751 16.25 16.06 -32.13
N PHE A 752 15.49 15.09 -31.62
CA PHE A 752 14.05 15.25 -31.41
C PHE A 752 13.67 16.21 -30.29
N ASN A 753 14.63 16.67 -29.48
CA ASN A 753 14.38 17.60 -28.38
C ASN A 753 13.79 18.94 -28.85
N SER A 754 14.02 19.35 -30.10
CA SER A 754 13.49 20.61 -30.66
C SER A 754 12.16 20.48 -31.42
N LEU A 755 11.52 19.30 -31.44
CA LEU A 755 10.27 19.09 -32.19
C LEU A 755 9.01 19.63 -31.49
N LEU A 756 9.07 19.96 -30.20
CA LEU A 756 7.93 20.50 -29.44
C LEU A 756 8.27 21.88 -28.89
N PRO A 757 7.32 22.85 -28.86
CA PRO A 757 7.61 24.24 -28.47
C PRO A 757 8.18 24.43 -27.05
N ASP A 758 8.00 23.45 -26.17
CA ASP A 758 8.45 23.52 -24.77
C ASP A 758 9.98 23.49 -24.61
N HIS A 759 10.73 23.13 -25.65
CA HIS A 759 12.20 23.17 -25.64
C HIS A 759 12.81 24.57 -25.53
N ASN A 760 12.02 25.64 -25.72
CA ASN A 760 12.47 27.02 -25.58
C ASN A 760 12.38 27.56 -24.13
N TYR A 761 11.82 26.77 -23.22
CA TYR A 761 11.51 27.18 -21.83
C TYR A 761 12.15 26.25 -20.80
N VAL A 762 13.36 25.77 -21.10
CA VAL A 762 14.18 24.94 -20.21
C VAL A 762 15.02 25.81 -19.29
N ASP A 763 15.07 25.44 -18.02
CA ASP A 763 16.03 25.99 -17.06
C ASP A 763 17.45 25.50 -17.44
N ALA A 764 18.45 26.37 -17.32
CA ALA A 764 19.84 26.09 -17.70
C ALA A 764 20.40 24.84 -16.97
N ASN A 765 19.84 24.51 -15.81
CA ASN A 765 20.20 23.35 -15.00
C ASN A 765 19.35 22.08 -15.25
N HIS A 766 18.26 22.15 -16.03
CA HIS A 766 17.34 21.03 -16.30
C HIS A 766 16.94 20.94 -17.79
N PRO A 767 17.77 20.32 -18.65
CA PRO A 767 17.61 20.33 -20.11
C PRO A 767 16.45 19.47 -20.67
N LYS A 768 15.54 18.96 -19.82
CA LYS A 768 14.41 18.10 -20.24
C LYS A 768 13.08 18.72 -19.85
N ASN A 769 12.46 19.50 -20.75
CA ASN A 769 11.09 19.95 -20.54
C ASN A 769 10.09 18.82 -20.85
N ARG A 770 9.13 18.61 -19.95
CA ARG A 770 8.02 17.64 -20.08
C ARG A 770 6.66 18.36 -19.98
N LYS A 771 6.58 19.55 -20.58
CA LYS A 771 5.40 20.44 -20.49
C LYS A 771 4.37 20.15 -21.57
N ASP A 772 4.72 19.40 -22.62
CA ASP A 772 3.77 18.89 -23.63
C ASP A 772 3.69 17.36 -23.62
N HIS A 773 2.49 16.79 -23.44
CA HIS A 773 2.24 15.34 -23.40
C HIS A 773 2.69 14.57 -24.65
N ARG A 774 2.81 15.23 -25.82
CA ARG A 774 3.23 14.61 -27.08
C ARG A 774 4.68 14.11 -27.04
N HIS A 775 5.48 14.48 -26.04
CA HIS A 775 6.82 13.92 -25.86
C HIS A 775 6.81 12.39 -25.71
N HIS A 776 5.73 11.80 -25.18
CA HIS A 776 5.57 10.35 -25.12
C HIS A 776 5.49 9.69 -26.51
N ALA A 777 4.91 10.36 -27.50
CA ALA A 777 4.89 9.86 -28.88
C ALA A 777 6.29 9.89 -29.51
N ILE A 778 7.11 10.88 -29.16
CA ILE A 778 8.53 10.95 -29.56
C ILE A 778 9.31 9.77 -28.95
N ASP A 779 9.13 9.52 -27.65
CA ASP A 779 9.79 8.40 -26.97
C ASP A 779 9.35 7.06 -27.60
N ALA A 780 8.06 6.91 -27.92
CA ALA A 780 7.54 5.74 -28.64
C ALA A 780 8.08 5.59 -30.08
N PHE A 781 8.29 6.69 -30.81
CA PHE A 781 8.93 6.69 -32.11
C PHE A 781 10.38 6.20 -32.01
N VAL A 782 11.13 6.70 -31.03
CA VAL A 782 12.51 6.26 -30.77
C VAL A 782 12.57 4.76 -30.49
N LEU A 783 11.62 4.23 -29.69
CA LEU A 783 11.50 2.81 -29.41
C LEU A 783 11.24 2.01 -30.69
N ALA A 784 10.30 2.44 -31.52
CA ALA A 784 9.98 1.77 -32.79
C ALA A 784 11.17 1.79 -33.77
N CYS A 785 11.98 2.85 -33.78
CA CYS A 785 13.18 2.95 -34.60
C CYS A 785 14.34 2.08 -34.11
N THR A 786 14.32 1.64 -32.86
CA THR A 786 15.38 0.79 -32.30
C THR A 786 15.23 -0.64 -32.80
N ASP A 787 16.34 -1.30 -33.14
CA ASP A 787 16.38 -2.73 -33.45
C ASP A 787 17.44 -3.47 -32.60
N ARG A 788 17.45 -4.81 -32.71
CA ARG A 788 18.39 -5.66 -31.95
C ARG A 788 19.86 -5.42 -32.36
N GLY A 789 20.13 -5.07 -33.61
CA GLY A 789 21.48 -4.81 -34.10
C GLY A 789 22.07 -3.53 -33.51
N LEU A 790 21.28 -2.46 -33.49
CA LEU A 790 21.60 -1.18 -32.86
C LEU A 790 21.86 -1.37 -31.36
N LEU A 791 21.00 -2.12 -30.67
CA LEU A 791 21.19 -2.49 -29.26
C LEU A 791 22.52 -3.21 -29.01
N GLN A 792 22.83 -4.23 -29.80
CA GLN A 792 24.06 -5.01 -29.65
C GLN A 792 25.31 -4.15 -29.88
N ARG A 793 25.29 -3.26 -30.88
CA ARG A 793 26.39 -2.31 -31.13
C ARG A 793 26.63 -1.40 -29.93
N ILE A 794 25.57 -0.82 -29.36
CA ILE A 794 25.65 0.08 -28.21
C ILE A 794 26.10 -0.67 -26.96
N ALA A 795 25.56 -1.87 -26.72
CA ALA A 795 25.97 -2.70 -25.58
C ALA A 795 27.45 -3.12 -25.64
N ARG A 796 27.98 -3.43 -26.85
CA ARG A 796 29.41 -3.73 -27.06
C ARG A 796 30.31 -2.51 -26.88
N ALA A 797 29.85 -1.32 -27.21
CA ALA A 797 30.59 -0.08 -27.00
C ALA A 797 30.57 0.35 -25.51
N SER A 798 29.40 0.36 -24.88
CA SER A 798 29.24 0.71 -23.47
C SER A 798 29.97 -0.24 -22.51
N GLY A 799 30.12 -1.51 -22.88
CA GLY A 799 30.88 -2.49 -22.08
C GLY A 799 32.41 -2.30 -22.10
N ARG A 800 32.94 -1.48 -23.02
CA ARG A 800 34.39 -1.22 -23.18
C ARG A 800 34.85 0.11 -22.56
N ALA A 801 33.94 0.97 -22.13
CA ALA A 801 34.24 2.28 -21.56
C ALA A 801 34.33 2.22 -20.02
N GLU A 802 35.41 2.77 -19.44
CA GLU A 802 35.59 2.82 -17.98
C GLU A 802 34.64 3.80 -17.29
N ASP A 803 34.22 4.84 -18.02
CA ASP A 803 33.13 5.73 -17.64
C ASP A 803 32.12 5.85 -18.79
N LEU A 804 30.84 6.03 -18.43
CA LEU A 804 29.72 6.15 -19.36
C LEU A 804 29.72 7.48 -20.14
N ASP A 805 30.87 7.90 -20.63
CA ASP A 805 31.00 9.05 -21.53
C ASP A 805 30.63 8.63 -22.97
N LEU A 806 29.37 8.19 -23.11
CA LEU A 806 28.78 7.71 -24.36
C LEU A 806 28.78 8.82 -25.43
N ASP A 807 28.87 10.09 -25.03
CA ASP A 807 28.93 11.23 -25.93
C ASP A 807 30.26 11.35 -26.67
N HIS A 808 31.37 10.99 -26.03
CA HIS A 808 32.70 10.92 -26.68
C HIS A 808 32.85 9.70 -27.61
N LEU A 809 32.17 8.59 -27.32
CA LEU A 809 32.24 7.36 -28.13
C LEU A 809 31.36 7.39 -29.39
N PHE A 810 30.37 8.29 -29.43
CA PHE A 810 29.42 8.43 -30.53
C PHE A 810 29.13 9.90 -30.84
N PRO A 811 29.92 10.54 -31.74
CA PRO A 811 29.62 11.87 -32.27
C PRO A 811 28.19 11.97 -32.82
N LYS A 812 27.60 13.17 -32.80
CA LYS A 812 26.20 13.43 -33.18
C LYS A 812 25.81 12.88 -34.55
N ASP A 813 26.76 12.84 -35.48
CA ASP A 813 26.56 12.37 -36.86
C ASP A 813 27.00 10.92 -37.11
N SER A 814 27.43 10.20 -36.07
CA SER A 814 27.92 8.82 -36.19
C SER A 814 26.82 7.75 -36.07
N PHE A 815 25.60 8.14 -35.67
CA PHE A 815 24.49 7.21 -35.44
C PHE A 815 23.71 6.92 -36.73
N PRO A 816 23.39 5.64 -37.02
CA PRO A 816 22.56 5.31 -38.19
C PRO A 816 21.21 6.02 -38.07
N LYS A 817 20.82 6.71 -39.14
CA LYS A 817 19.48 7.29 -39.28
C LYS A 817 18.44 6.15 -39.27
N PRO A 818 17.25 6.34 -38.68
CA PRO A 818 16.19 5.34 -38.75
C PRO A 818 15.78 5.03 -40.20
N TYR A 819 15.52 6.08 -40.98
CA TYR A 819 15.25 6.08 -42.42
C TYR A 819 15.36 7.54 -42.92
N GLU A 820 15.37 7.79 -44.23
CA GLU A 820 15.44 9.18 -44.74
C GLU A 820 14.13 9.95 -44.50
N GLY A 821 14.21 11.23 -44.12
CA GLY A 821 13.02 12.06 -43.83
C GLY A 821 12.34 11.80 -42.47
N TYR A 822 12.89 10.91 -41.63
CA TYR A 822 12.30 10.48 -40.36
C TYR A 822 11.86 11.61 -39.41
N ARG A 823 12.60 12.72 -39.40
CA ARG A 823 12.35 13.86 -38.52
C ARG A 823 11.13 14.66 -38.98
N ASP A 824 11.00 14.88 -40.29
CA ASP A 824 9.92 15.65 -40.88
C ASP A 824 8.61 14.86 -40.83
N ASP A 825 8.67 13.55 -41.09
CA ASP A 825 7.55 12.63 -40.88
C ASP A 825 6.98 12.72 -39.46
N LEU A 826 7.87 12.64 -38.46
CA LEU A 826 7.48 12.72 -37.05
C LEU A 826 6.91 14.10 -36.71
N ALA A 827 7.54 15.18 -37.19
CA ALA A 827 7.06 16.55 -36.98
C ALA A 827 5.65 16.76 -37.56
N ALA A 828 5.42 16.33 -38.81
CA ALA A 828 4.13 16.40 -39.47
C ALA A 828 3.07 15.60 -38.71
N ARG A 829 3.42 14.42 -38.19
CA ARG A 829 2.50 13.63 -37.35
C ARG A 829 2.20 14.34 -36.03
N LEU A 830 3.20 14.80 -35.29
CA LEU A 830 3.05 15.48 -33.99
C LEU A 830 2.12 16.70 -34.05
N ALA A 831 2.11 17.43 -35.18
CA ALA A 831 1.23 18.59 -35.40
C ALA A 831 -0.27 18.22 -35.44
N THR A 832 -0.61 16.97 -35.75
CA THR A 832 -1.99 16.50 -35.91
C THR A 832 -2.47 15.58 -34.79
N ILE A 833 -1.61 15.28 -33.80
CA ILE A 833 -1.97 14.42 -32.66
C ILE A 833 -2.95 15.15 -31.74
N VAL A 834 -4.13 14.55 -31.57
CA VAL A 834 -5.02 14.87 -30.44
C VAL A 834 -4.72 13.91 -29.30
N VAL A 835 -4.24 14.45 -28.18
CA VAL A 835 -3.90 13.67 -26.99
C VAL A 835 -5.19 13.12 -26.37
N SER A 836 -5.24 11.80 -26.25
CA SER A 836 -6.41 11.10 -25.75
C SER A 836 -6.38 11.03 -24.22
N HIS A 837 -7.37 11.61 -23.56
CA HIS A 837 -7.51 11.51 -22.09
C HIS A 837 -8.56 10.46 -21.73
N LYS A 838 -8.27 9.59 -20.76
CA LYS A 838 -9.27 8.66 -20.23
C LYS A 838 -10.36 9.47 -19.52
N PRO A 839 -11.63 9.38 -19.94
CA PRO A 839 -12.72 9.99 -19.19
C PRO A 839 -12.84 9.33 -17.83
N ASP A 840 -13.05 10.14 -16.80
CA ASP A 840 -13.33 9.68 -15.44
C ASP A 840 -14.47 10.51 -14.86
N HIS A 841 -15.70 10.03 -15.06
CA HIS A 841 -16.90 10.68 -14.54
C HIS A 841 -17.24 10.19 -13.13
N GLY A 842 -16.38 9.40 -12.49
CA GLY A 842 -16.60 8.94 -11.12
C GLY A 842 -17.90 8.18 -10.93
N LEU A 843 -18.37 7.41 -11.92
CA LEU A 843 -19.58 6.59 -11.79
C LEU A 843 -19.34 5.33 -10.96
N ALA A 844 -20.38 4.83 -10.28
CA ALA A 844 -20.27 3.63 -9.48
C ALA A 844 -19.92 2.39 -10.32
N PRO A 845 -19.15 1.42 -9.78
CA PRO A 845 -18.83 0.20 -10.52
C PRO A 845 -20.08 -0.58 -10.93
N GLY A 846 -20.29 -0.73 -12.23
CA GLY A 846 -21.47 -1.40 -12.82
C GLY A 846 -22.45 -0.43 -13.48
N ASP A 847 -22.47 0.83 -13.06
CA ASP A 847 -23.35 1.88 -13.57
C ASP A 847 -22.61 2.70 -14.63
N ARG A 848 -22.68 2.25 -15.89
CA ARG A 848 -21.94 2.91 -16.99
C ARG A 848 -22.56 4.21 -17.46
N ASP A 849 -23.86 4.37 -17.27
CA ASP A 849 -24.64 5.48 -17.83
C ASP A 849 -25.48 6.22 -16.77
N ASN A 850 -25.56 5.71 -15.52
CA ASN A 850 -26.38 6.33 -14.48
C ASN A 850 -25.60 7.41 -13.71
N VAL A 851 -25.73 8.66 -14.17
CA VAL A 851 -25.08 9.84 -13.57
C VAL A 851 -25.56 10.19 -12.15
N HIS A 852 -26.53 9.46 -11.63
CA HIS A 852 -27.05 9.59 -10.26
C HIS A 852 -26.46 8.56 -9.29
N VAL A 853 -25.54 7.71 -9.76
CA VAL A 853 -24.85 6.73 -8.90
C VAL A 853 -23.35 6.90 -9.11
N THR A 854 -22.71 7.59 -8.16
CA THR A 854 -21.30 7.97 -8.29
C THR A 854 -20.43 7.23 -7.27
N SER A 855 -19.19 6.96 -7.66
CA SER A 855 -18.10 6.57 -6.78
C SER A 855 -17.33 7.81 -6.33
N GLY A 856 -17.34 8.10 -5.04
CA GLY A 856 -16.59 9.23 -4.50
C GLY A 856 -16.88 9.46 -3.03
N GLN A 857 -16.15 10.39 -2.43
CA GLN A 857 -16.48 10.90 -1.11
C GLN A 857 -17.71 11.82 -1.23
N LEU A 858 -18.78 11.50 -0.49
CA LEU A 858 -20.03 12.24 -0.57
C LEU A 858 -19.95 13.61 0.13
N HIS A 859 -19.14 13.71 1.18
CA HIS A 859 -18.95 14.91 1.97
C HIS A 859 -17.65 14.76 2.79
N GLU A 860 -17.11 15.87 3.30
CA GLU A 860 -15.94 15.85 4.18
C GLU A 860 -16.17 15.02 5.45
N GLU A 861 -15.11 14.49 6.06
CA GLU A 861 -15.22 13.61 7.24
C GLU A 861 -15.60 14.36 8.53
N THR A 862 -15.28 15.65 8.61
CA THR A 862 -15.50 16.44 9.83
C THR A 862 -16.99 16.68 10.06
N ALA A 863 -17.49 16.23 11.22
CA ALA A 863 -18.86 16.47 11.64
C ALA A 863 -18.95 17.77 12.46
N TYR A 864 -19.70 18.74 11.95
CA TYR A 864 -19.91 20.04 12.60
C TYR A 864 -21.24 20.08 13.37
N GLY A 865 -21.27 20.86 14.45
CA GLY A 865 -22.53 21.36 15.01
C GLY A 865 -23.05 22.53 14.17
N LEU A 866 -24.36 22.69 14.09
CA LEU A 866 -25.00 23.87 13.53
C LEU A 866 -25.05 24.98 14.58
N VAL A 867 -24.76 26.20 14.16
CA VAL A 867 -24.87 27.43 14.95
C VAL A 867 -25.39 28.53 14.02
N ASP A 868 -25.83 29.65 14.59
CA ASP A 868 -26.15 30.87 13.87
C ASP A 868 -25.61 32.03 14.72
N GLU A 869 -24.32 32.29 14.59
CA GLU A 869 -23.59 33.22 15.46
C GLU A 869 -22.88 34.28 14.63
N GLU A 870 -22.92 35.52 15.10
CA GLU A 870 -22.23 36.64 14.48
C GLU A 870 -21.12 37.15 15.40
N ILE A 871 -19.92 37.32 14.83
CA ILE A 871 -18.77 37.94 15.48
C ILE A 871 -18.19 38.96 14.50
N ASP A 872 -18.03 40.20 14.95
CA ASP A 872 -17.40 41.29 14.20
C ASP A 872 -17.97 41.44 12.77
N GLY A 873 -19.30 41.38 12.63
CA GLY A 873 -20.02 41.50 11.36
C GLY A 873 -19.91 40.29 10.43
N LYS A 874 -19.36 39.16 10.90
CA LYS A 874 -19.26 37.90 10.15
C LYS A 874 -20.17 36.84 10.77
N THR A 875 -21.06 36.28 9.95
CA THR A 875 -21.95 35.19 10.33
C THR A 875 -21.27 33.83 10.18
N TYR A 876 -21.40 32.98 11.19
CA TYR A 876 -20.89 31.63 11.26
C TYR A 876 -22.04 30.64 11.42
N ASN A 877 -22.05 29.60 10.58
CA ASN A 877 -23.12 28.60 10.57
C ASN A 877 -22.70 27.22 11.12
N LEU A 878 -21.40 27.03 11.41
CA LEU A 878 -20.84 25.75 11.87
C LEU A 878 -19.92 25.91 13.09
N VAL A 879 -19.87 24.88 13.94
CA VAL A 879 -18.94 24.78 15.08
C VAL A 879 -18.25 23.41 15.16
N THR A 880 -16.96 23.39 15.47
CA THR A 880 -16.19 22.17 15.74
C THR A 880 -15.28 22.33 16.97
N ARG A 881 -14.64 21.25 17.44
CA ARG A 881 -13.69 21.30 18.58
C ARG A 881 -12.28 20.96 18.12
N LYS A 882 -11.32 21.83 18.41
CA LYS A 882 -9.88 21.61 18.09
C LYS A 882 -9.05 21.54 19.38
N PRO A 883 -7.96 20.74 19.42
CA PRO A 883 -6.99 20.82 20.51
C PRO A 883 -6.43 22.24 20.69
N ILE A 884 -6.30 22.68 21.94
CA ILE A 884 -5.91 24.06 22.26
C ILE A 884 -4.52 24.42 21.71
N GLY A 885 -3.52 23.56 21.90
CA GLY A 885 -2.17 23.77 21.36
C GLY A 885 -2.03 23.64 19.84
N ALA A 886 -3.12 23.37 19.12
CA ALA A 886 -3.15 23.28 17.66
C ALA A 886 -3.88 24.45 17.00
N LEU A 887 -4.28 25.47 17.77
CA LEU A 887 -4.93 26.68 17.24
C LEU A 887 -3.91 27.55 16.51
N THR A 888 -4.31 28.09 15.36
CA THR A 888 -3.59 29.17 14.68
C THR A 888 -4.10 30.54 15.14
N ARG A 889 -3.35 31.62 14.91
CA ARG A 889 -3.75 32.99 15.27
C ARG A 889 -5.15 33.34 14.74
N GLY A 890 -5.40 33.15 13.44
CA GLY A 890 -6.73 33.40 12.84
C GLY A 890 -7.82 32.39 13.22
N GLU A 891 -7.49 31.29 13.91
CA GLU A 891 -8.48 30.41 14.54
C GLU A 891 -8.86 30.86 15.94
N ILE A 892 -7.95 31.52 16.67
CA ILE A 892 -8.22 32.07 17.99
C ILE A 892 -9.36 33.10 17.89
N ASP A 893 -9.35 33.97 16.88
CA ASP A 893 -10.41 34.98 16.68
C ASP A 893 -11.81 34.36 16.46
N ARG A 894 -11.84 33.10 16.03
CA ARG A 894 -13.04 32.30 15.78
C ARG A 894 -13.41 31.38 16.94
N VAL A 895 -12.73 31.49 18.09
CA VAL A 895 -13.12 30.78 19.31
C VAL A 895 -14.49 31.28 19.74
N ARG A 896 -15.40 30.33 19.95
CA ARG A 896 -16.82 30.60 20.22
C ARG A 896 -17.06 31.33 21.54
N ASP A 897 -16.26 31.00 22.55
CA ASP A 897 -16.37 31.57 23.90
C ASP A 897 -15.59 32.89 23.94
N LYS A 898 -16.28 33.99 24.25
CA LYS A 898 -15.72 35.35 24.16
C LYS A 898 -14.58 35.57 25.15
N ASP A 899 -14.73 35.09 26.38
CA ASP A 899 -13.77 35.34 27.45
C ASP A 899 -12.54 34.48 27.23
N LEU A 900 -12.73 33.18 26.94
CA LEU A 900 -11.64 32.30 26.58
C LEU A 900 -10.92 32.78 25.31
N ARG A 901 -11.62 33.36 24.34
CA ARG A 901 -10.98 33.94 23.17
C ARG A 901 -10.04 35.10 23.55
N ALA A 902 -10.49 36.02 24.40
CA ALA A 902 -9.67 37.13 24.85
C ALA A 902 -8.42 36.64 25.59
N ASP A 903 -8.57 35.66 26.48
CA ASP A 903 -7.46 35.01 27.18
C ASP A 903 -6.46 34.40 26.18
N LEU A 904 -6.95 33.68 25.17
CA LEU A 904 -6.08 33.04 24.16
C LEU A 904 -5.42 34.06 23.22
N GLN A 905 -6.09 35.19 22.93
CA GLN A 905 -5.50 36.29 22.16
C GLN A 905 -4.34 36.93 22.93
N GLN A 906 -4.49 37.08 24.24
CA GLN A 906 -3.46 37.58 25.14
C GLN A 906 -2.28 36.61 25.23
N VAL A 907 -2.52 35.32 25.47
CA VAL A 907 -1.48 34.27 25.45
C VAL A 907 -0.72 34.28 24.12
N ALA A 908 -1.43 34.44 23.01
CA ALA A 908 -0.84 34.48 21.70
C ALA A 908 -0.03 35.77 21.44
N TYR A 909 -0.45 36.91 22.01
CA TYR A 909 0.31 38.16 21.97
C TYR A 909 1.60 38.04 22.79
N GLU A 910 1.52 37.50 24.01
CA GLU A 910 2.69 37.27 24.88
C GLU A 910 3.70 36.32 24.22
N ALA A 911 3.22 35.25 23.59
CA ALA A 911 4.07 34.33 22.85
C ALA A 911 4.77 35.01 21.67
N GLU A 912 4.09 35.90 20.94
CA GLU A 912 4.70 36.70 19.87
C GLU A 912 5.78 37.65 20.42
N GLN A 913 5.52 38.32 21.55
CA GLN A 913 6.48 39.24 22.18
C GLN A 913 7.71 38.51 22.72
N SER A 914 7.53 37.32 23.29
CA SER A 914 8.61 36.54 23.88
C SER A 914 9.34 35.64 22.87
N GLY A 915 8.91 35.61 21.60
CA GLY A 915 9.39 34.65 20.60
C GLY A 915 9.03 33.19 20.90
N ALA A 916 8.12 32.94 21.86
CA ALA A 916 7.72 31.58 22.21
C ALA A 916 6.79 31.00 21.15
N ARG A 917 6.89 29.69 20.93
CA ARG A 917 6.02 29.01 19.98
C ARG A 917 4.58 29.00 20.50
N LEU A 918 3.68 29.63 19.73
CA LEU A 918 2.26 29.76 20.06
C LEU A 918 1.61 28.45 20.54
N GLY A 919 1.88 27.33 19.88
CA GLY A 919 1.28 26.04 20.23
C GLY A 919 1.63 25.56 21.64
N ASP A 920 2.85 25.82 22.11
CA ASP A 920 3.33 25.37 23.41
C ASP A 920 2.78 26.26 24.53
N ALA A 921 2.75 27.58 24.31
CA ALA A 921 2.12 28.53 25.22
C ALA A 921 0.62 28.21 25.43
N LEU A 922 -0.09 27.92 24.34
CA LEU A 922 -1.50 27.51 24.39
C LEU A 922 -1.69 26.14 25.08
N ALA A 923 -0.75 25.21 24.90
CA ALA A 923 -0.80 23.90 25.57
C ALA A 923 -0.59 24.04 27.08
N ALA A 924 0.37 24.85 27.51
CA ALA A 924 0.63 25.15 28.92
C ALA A 924 -0.58 25.84 29.58
N PHE A 925 -1.16 26.85 28.91
CA PHE A 925 -2.40 27.48 29.35
C PHE A 925 -3.53 26.43 29.53
N GLY A 926 -3.67 25.53 28.55
CA GLY A 926 -4.65 24.45 28.59
C GLY A 926 -4.44 23.47 29.75
N GLU A 927 -3.20 23.14 30.09
CA GLU A 927 -2.88 22.26 31.21
C GLU A 927 -3.26 22.91 32.55
N THR A 928 -2.84 24.15 32.78
CA THR A 928 -3.14 24.92 34.01
C THR A 928 -4.64 25.11 34.22
N ARG A 929 -5.41 25.33 33.14
CA ARG A 929 -6.86 25.55 33.20
C ARG A 929 -7.68 24.26 33.05
N GLY A 930 -7.04 23.10 32.84
CA GLY A 930 -7.73 21.85 32.55
C GLY A 930 -8.47 21.81 31.21
N ILE A 931 -8.16 22.72 30.28
CA ILE A 931 -8.79 22.86 28.96
C ILE A 931 -7.98 22.11 27.91
N ARG A 932 -8.57 21.05 27.32
CA ARG A 932 -7.91 20.24 26.29
C ARG A 932 -8.29 20.61 24.86
N ARG A 933 -9.52 21.10 24.67
CA ARG A 933 -10.09 21.43 23.35
C ARG A 933 -11.01 22.63 23.45
N VAL A 934 -10.98 23.46 22.42
CA VAL A 934 -11.75 24.70 22.31
C VAL A 934 -12.75 24.60 21.15
N ARG A 935 -13.92 25.22 21.29
CA ARG A 935 -14.93 25.30 20.22
C ARG A 935 -14.58 26.43 19.26
N ILE A 936 -14.51 26.14 17.96
CA ILE A 936 -14.18 27.11 16.90
C ILE A 936 -15.32 27.17 15.90
N LEU A 937 -15.63 28.39 15.44
CA LEU A 937 -16.64 28.71 14.46
C LEU A 937 -16.10 28.66 13.02
N LYS A 938 -16.94 28.22 12.09
CA LYS A 938 -16.64 28.11 10.66
C LYS A 938 -17.87 28.58 9.86
N THR A 939 -17.60 29.33 8.79
CA THR A 939 -18.62 29.70 7.80
C THR A 939 -18.50 28.79 6.59
N GLU A 940 -19.62 28.26 6.12
CA GLU A 940 -19.70 27.36 4.96
C GLU A 940 -20.89 27.71 4.08
N LYS A 941 -20.67 27.84 2.75
CA LYS A 941 -21.73 28.30 1.82
C LYS A 941 -22.85 27.28 1.63
N SER A 942 -22.51 25.99 1.73
CA SER A 942 -23.45 24.89 1.52
C SER A 942 -23.15 23.79 2.52
N VAL A 943 -24.16 23.30 3.22
CA VAL A 943 -24.03 22.26 4.24
C VAL A 943 -24.96 21.11 3.94
N ARG A 944 -24.55 19.89 4.29
CA ARG A 944 -25.40 18.69 4.24
C ARG A 944 -25.70 18.27 5.66
N VAL A 945 -26.99 18.26 5.97
CA VAL A 945 -27.50 18.04 7.32
C VAL A 945 -27.91 16.58 7.44
N VAL A 946 -27.27 15.85 8.35
CA VAL A 946 -27.60 14.45 8.66
C VAL A 946 -28.28 14.41 10.01
N ARG A 947 -29.52 13.91 10.02
CA ARG A 947 -30.29 13.64 11.25
C ARG A 947 -29.96 12.26 11.76
N HIS A 948 -29.64 12.16 13.04
CA HIS A 948 -29.38 10.91 13.72
C HIS A 948 -30.64 10.44 14.46
N GLY A 949 -30.76 9.13 14.69
CA GLY A 949 -31.98 8.49 15.19
C GLY A 949 -32.40 8.87 16.61
N ASP A 950 -31.52 9.53 17.36
CA ASP A 950 -31.69 10.11 18.69
C ASP A 950 -32.03 11.61 18.66
N GLY A 951 -32.31 12.17 17.48
CA GLY A 951 -32.75 13.55 17.29
C GLY A 951 -31.62 14.57 17.15
N PHE A 952 -30.35 14.18 17.35
CA PHE A 952 -29.25 15.11 17.09
C PHE A 952 -28.97 15.26 15.59
N THR A 953 -28.48 16.43 15.24
CA THR A 953 -28.17 16.81 13.87
C THR A 953 -26.70 17.18 13.73
N LYS A 954 -26.07 16.74 12.64
CA LYS A 954 -24.72 17.15 12.26
C LYS A 954 -24.72 17.71 10.86
N ALA A 955 -23.85 18.70 10.65
CA ALA A 955 -23.61 19.29 9.36
C ALA A 955 -22.25 18.86 8.81
N TYR A 956 -22.19 18.68 7.50
CA TYR A 956 -21.01 18.29 6.76
C TYR A 956 -20.83 19.19 5.55
N SER A 957 -19.61 19.59 5.25
CA SER A 957 -19.29 20.28 3.99
C SER A 957 -19.40 19.28 2.83
N PRO A 958 -20.10 19.60 1.72
CA PRO A 958 -20.39 18.67 0.64
C PRO A 958 -19.16 18.22 -0.17
N GLY A 959 -18.02 18.91 -0.03
CA GLY A 959 -16.79 18.60 -0.76
C GLY A 959 -16.87 18.98 -2.23
N ASP A 960 -16.30 18.15 -3.10
CA ASP A 960 -16.11 18.45 -4.52
C ASP A 960 -17.40 18.40 -5.36
N ASN A 961 -17.38 19.14 -6.47
CA ASN A 961 -18.39 19.05 -7.51
C ASN A 961 -18.18 17.80 -8.36
N HIS A 962 -19.25 17.04 -8.59
CA HIS A 962 -19.25 15.92 -9.52
C HIS A 962 -19.28 16.41 -10.97
N ARG A 963 -20.17 17.37 -11.29
CA ARG A 963 -20.32 17.93 -12.63
C ARG A 963 -20.88 19.36 -12.61
N ILE A 964 -20.82 20.03 -13.75
CA ILE A 964 -21.65 21.21 -14.06
C ILE A 964 -22.65 20.83 -15.15
N GLU A 965 -23.92 21.19 -14.96
CA GLU A 965 -24.93 21.15 -16.02
C GLU A 965 -25.04 22.54 -16.64
N ILE A 966 -24.61 22.68 -17.89
CA ILE A 966 -24.74 23.92 -18.68
C ILE A 966 -26.03 23.83 -19.50
N TYR A 967 -26.87 24.85 -19.40
CA TYR A 967 -28.18 24.91 -20.05
C TYR A 967 -28.37 26.26 -20.75
N ALA A 968 -29.16 26.25 -21.82
CA ALA A 968 -29.54 27.42 -22.59
C ALA A 968 -30.94 27.87 -22.12
N LEU A 969 -31.04 29.13 -21.71
CA LEU A 969 -32.30 29.80 -21.44
C LEU A 969 -33.06 30.06 -22.76
N PRO A 970 -34.36 30.40 -22.71
CA PRO A 970 -35.16 30.67 -23.92
C PRO A 970 -34.63 31.81 -24.79
N ASP A 971 -33.94 32.79 -24.20
CA ASP A 971 -33.22 33.88 -24.89
C ASP A 971 -31.90 33.43 -25.55
N GLY A 972 -31.54 32.16 -25.39
CA GLY A 972 -30.33 31.54 -25.89
C GLY A 972 -29.10 31.74 -24.99
N GLU A 973 -29.18 32.50 -23.89
CA GLU A 973 -28.07 32.65 -22.95
C GLU A 973 -27.71 31.34 -22.27
N TRP A 974 -26.42 31.10 -22.07
CA TRP A 974 -25.95 29.92 -21.36
C TRP A 974 -25.74 30.22 -19.88
N ALA A 975 -26.38 29.42 -19.04
CA ALA A 975 -26.18 29.39 -17.60
C ALA A 975 -25.73 27.99 -17.16
N GLY A 976 -25.33 27.84 -15.90
CA GLY A 976 -24.87 26.55 -15.41
C GLY A 976 -25.01 26.39 -13.90
N GLU A 977 -25.25 25.14 -13.49
CA GLU A 977 -25.43 24.73 -12.10
C GLU A 977 -24.45 23.62 -11.74
N GLY A 978 -23.75 23.78 -10.62
CA GLY A 978 -22.86 22.76 -10.08
C GLY A 978 -23.64 21.68 -9.33
N VAL A 979 -23.36 20.42 -9.62
CA VAL A 979 -23.93 19.26 -8.93
C VAL A 979 -22.83 18.62 -8.10
N THR A 980 -23.01 18.57 -6.78
CA THR A 980 -22.05 17.92 -5.87
C THR A 980 -22.14 16.40 -5.95
N VAL A 981 -21.12 15.70 -5.47
CA VAL A 981 -21.15 14.22 -5.37
C VAL A 981 -22.31 13.77 -4.47
N PHE A 982 -22.57 14.47 -3.36
CA PHE A 982 -23.70 14.19 -2.48
C PHE A 982 -25.04 14.27 -3.22
N ASP A 983 -25.27 15.38 -3.92
CA ASP A 983 -26.55 15.69 -4.55
C ASP A 983 -26.84 14.71 -5.69
N ALA A 984 -25.81 14.39 -6.49
CA ALA A 984 -25.93 13.39 -7.55
C ALA A 984 -26.44 12.03 -7.03
N ASN A 985 -26.09 11.63 -5.80
CA ASN A 985 -26.50 10.36 -5.19
C ASN A 985 -27.80 10.43 -4.39
N GLN A 986 -28.52 11.57 -4.38
CA GLN A 986 -29.82 11.63 -3.70
C GLN A 986 -30.91 10.97 -4.57
N PRO A 987 -31.79 10.14 -3.97
CA PRO A 987 -32.92 9.56 -4.69
C PRO A 987 -33.78 10.64 -5.37
N GLY A 988 -34.04 10.50 -6.66
CA GLY A 988 -34.89 11.43 -7.43
C GLY A 988 -34.28 12.82 -7.65
N PHE A 989 -32.97 13.00 -7.43
CA PHE A 989 -32.33 14.30 -7.59
C PHE A 989 -32.49 14.87 -9.00
N ALA A 990 -33.05 16.07 -9.07
CA ALA A 990 -33.02 16.92 -10.25
C ALA A 990 -32.36 18.26 -9.86
N PRO A 991 -31.46 18.80 -10.71
CA PRO A 991 -30.86 20.10 -10.46
C PRO A 991 -31.94 21.19 -10.48
N GLU A 992 -31.73 22.21 -9.67
CA GLU A 992 -32.73 23.23 -9.36
C GLU A 992 -33.11 24.05 -10.59
N TRP A 993 -32.17 24.26 -11.52
CA TRP A 993 -32.43 25.00 -12.76
C TRP A 993 -33.59 24.43 -13.57
N ARG A 994 -33.85 23.11 -13.52
CA ARG A 994 -35.00 22.50 -14.23
C ARG A 994 -36.34 22.98 -13.69
N ARG A 995 -36.40 23.26 -12.39
CA ARG A 995 -37.58 23.83 -11.74
C ARG A 995 -37.65 25.34 -11.94
N ARG A 996 -36.52 26.05 -11.81
CA ARG A 996 -36.45 27.51 -11.96
C ARG A 996 -36.66 27.97 -13.41
N HIS A 997 -36.23 27.17 -14.38
CA HIS A 997 -36.29 27.46 -15.80
C HIS A 997 -36.80 26.23 -16.59
N PRO A 998 -38.10 25.89 -16.54
CA PRO A 998 -38.63 24.69 -17.19
C PRO A 998 -38.48 24.66 -18.71
N ALA A 999 -38.44 25.84 -19.35
CA ALA A 999 -38.23 25.98 -20.79
C ALA A 999 -36.75 25.97 -21.22
N ALA A 1000 -35.81 25.92 -20.26
CA ALA A 1000 -34.39 25.87 -20.59
C ALA A 1000 -33.99 24.50 -21.13
N ARG A 1001 -33.09 24.48 -22.11
CA ARG A 1001 -32.59 23.26 -22.74
C ARG A 1001 -31.21 22.92 -22.20
N LEU A 1002 -31.00 21.68 -21.74
CA LEU A 1002 -29.68 21.20 -21.38
C LEU A 1002 -28.76 21.23 -22.61
N VAL A 1003 -27.64 21.96 -22.51
CA VAL A 1003 -26.62 22.07 -23.56
C VAL A 1003 -25.61 20.95 -23.40
N MET A 1004 -24.99 20.85 -22.22
CA MET A 1004 -23.99 19.81 -21.93
C MET A 1004 -23.80 19.55 -20.44
N ARG A 1005 -23.39 18.33 -20.10
CA ARG A 1005 -22.89 17.94 -18.78
C ARG A 1005 -21.37 17.85 -18.84
N VAL A 1006 -20.69 18.59 -17.96
CA VAL A 1006 -19.23 18.73 -17.96
C VAL A 1006 -18.65 18.20 -16.66
N HIS A 1007 -17.70 17.28 -16.77
CA HIS A 1007 -16.90 16.74 -15.66
C HIS A 1007 -15.43 17.17 -15.81
N ASN A 1008 -14.67 17.10 -14.72
CA ASN A 1008 -13.22 17.21 -14.81
C ASN A 1008 -12.67 16.12 -15.76
N GLY A 1009 -11.73 16.50 -16.63
CA GLY A 1009 -11.13 15.64 -17.64
C GLY A 1009 -11.91 15.52 -18.95
N ASP A 1010 -13.13 16.05 -19.05
CA ASP A 1010 -13.85 16.10 -20.33
C ASP A 1010 -13.12 16.97 -21.35
N LEU A 1011 -13.26 16.62 -22.64
CA LEU A 1011 -12.70 17.39 -23.74
C LEU A 1011 -13.78 18.23 -24.42
N ILE A 1012 -13.49 19.50 -24.61
CA ILE A 1012 -14.34 20.51 -25.25
C ILE A 1012 -13.63 21.00 -26.50
N GLU A 1013 -14.34 20.98 -27.63
CA GLU A 1013 -13.93 21.63 -28.85
C GLU A 1013 -14.65 22.97 -28.95
N ALA A 1014 -13.91 24.06 -29.08
CA ALA A 1014 -14.45 25.42 -29.25
C ALA A 1014 -13.43 26.33 -29.95
N ASP A 1015 -13.88 27.47 -30.45
CA ASP A 1015 -13.01 28.58 -30.85
C ASP A 1015 -12.79 29.52 -29.66
N PHE A 1016 -11.52 29.68 -29.25
CA PHE A 1016 -11.14 30.56 -28.15
C PHE A 1016 -10.47 31.85 -28.61
N GLY A 1017 -10.53 32.18 -29.91
CA GLY A 1017 -9.93 33.34 -30.57
C GLY A 1017 -8.77 33.00 -31.50
N ASN A 1018 -8.35 31.74 -31.55
CA ASN A 1018 -7.20 31.25 -32.34
C ASN A 1018 -7.61 30.06 -33.23
N GLY A 1019 -8.86 30.07 -33.71
CA GLY A 1019 -9.47 28.96 -34.41
C GLY A 1019 -9.92 27.84 -33.47
N ARG A 1020 -10.49 26.79 -34.07
CA ARG A 1020 -11.08 25.67 -33.34
C ARG A 1020 -10.01 24.81 -32.69
N GLN A 1021 -10.07 24.69 -31.36
CA GLN A 1021 -9.11 23.95 -30.55
C GLN A 1021 -9.82 22.95 -29.63
N ILE A 1022 -9.09 21.92 -29.20
CA ILE A 1022 -9.57 20.94 -28.21
C ILE A 1022 -8.89 21.22 -26.86
N ALA A 1023 -9.70 21.50 -25.85
CA ALA A 1023 -9.26 21.77 -24.50
C ALA A 1023 -9.86 20.79 -23.50
N ARG A 1024 -9.07 20.40 -22.50
CA ARG A 1024 -9.46 19.58 -21.36
C ARG A 1024 -9.99 20.46 -20.23
N VAL A 1025 -11.10 20.02 -19.63
CA VAL A 1025 -11.64 20.59 -18.40
C VAL A 1025 -10.74 20.23 -17.23
N TYR A 1026 -10.04 21.21 -16.69
CA TYR A 1026 -9.13 21.00 -15.55
C TYR A 1026 -9.83 21.16 -14.20
N ARG A 1027 -10.68 22.19 -14.07
CA ARG A 1027 -11.41 22.47 -12.82
C ARG A 1027 -12.80 23.05 -13.09
N LEU A 1028 -13.78 22.54 -12.34
CA LEU A 1028 -15.15 23.06 -12.30
C LEU A 1028 -15.25 24.24 -11.32
N GLU A 1029 -15.76 25.39 -11.76
CA GLU A 1029 -15.95 26.58 -10.91
C GLU A 1029 -17.36 27.19 -11.06
N PRO A 1030 -18.42 26.45 -10.65
CA PRO A 1030 -19.79 26.90 -10.85
C PRO A 1030 -20.09 28.23 -10.14
N SER A 1031 -19.49 28.49 -8.97
CA SER A 1031 -19.64 29.76 -8.24
C SER A 1031 -19.06 30.96 -8.98
N ALA A 1032 -18.09 30.74 -9.87
CA ALA A 1032 -17.51 31.76 -10.74
C ALA A 1032 -18.12 31.73 -12.16
N LYS A 1033 -19.21 30.96 -12.38
CA LYS A 1033 -19.91 30.80 -13.65
C LYS A 1033 -18.99 30.40 -14.82
N ARG A 1034 -18.02 29.54 -14.55
CA ARG A 1034 -17.00 29.15 -15.54
C ARG A 1034 -16.43 27.76 -15.31
N VAL A 1035 -15.71 27.27 -16.31
CA VAL A 1035 -14.77 26.13 -16.22
C VAL A 1035 -13.36 26.60 -16.54
N ARG A 1036 -12.36 26.05 -15.86
CA ARG A 1036 -10.94 26.25 -16.22
C ARG A 1036 -10.52 25.17 -17.20
N LEU A 1037 -10.00 25.58 -18.36
CA LEU A 1037 -9.60 24.69 -19.44
C LEU A 1037 -8.09 24.84 -19.73
N ALA A 1038 -7.43 23.75 -20.11
CA ALA A 1038 -6.09 23.74 -20.70
C ALA A 1038 -6.13 22.98 -22.03
N LEU A 1039 -5.25 23.28 -22.98
CA LEU A 1039 -5.19 22.53 -24.24
C LEU A 1039 -4.88 21.05 -23.97
N HIS A 1040 -5.40 20.16 -24.83
CA HIS A 1040 -5.32 18.72 -24.60
C HIS A 1040 -3.89 18.17 -24.45
N ASN A 1041 -2.89 18.86 -24.99
CA ASN A 1041 -1.48 18.51 -24.98
C ASN A 1041 -0.71 19.06 -23.77
N GLU A 1042 -1.29 19.98 -22.97
CA GLU A 1042 -0.57 20.59 -21.84
C GLU A 1042 -0.33 19.61 -20.70
N ALA A 1043 0.90 19.62 -20.17
CA ALA A 1043 1.40 18.75 -19.10
C ALA A 1043 2.13 19.56 -17.99
N GLY A 1044 2.71 18.86 -17.02
CA GLY A 1044 3.42 19.47 -15.88
C GLY A 1044 2.48 20.06 -14.81
N ALA A 1045 3.05 20.84 -13.90
CA ALA A 1045 2.32 21.49 -12.80
C ALA A 1045 1.54 22.71 -13.32
N ILE A 1046 0.39 22.48 -13.95
CA ILE A 1046 -0.34 23.50 -14.72
C ILE A 1046 -0.73 24.72 -13.86
N ASP A 1047 -1.07 24.51 -12.57
CA ASP A 1047 -1.35 25.61 -11.65
C ASP A 1047 -0.11 26.51 -11.41
N VAL A 1048 1.09 25.93 -11.33
CA VAL A 1048 2.36 26.66 -11.18
C VAL A 1048 2.71 27.38 -12.48
N ARG A 1049 2.63 26.66 -13.61
CA ARG A 1049 2.90 27.21 -14.95
C ARG A 1049 2.02 28.42 -15.28
N HIS A 1050 0.77 28.41 -14.85
CA HIS A 1050 -0.11 29.55 -15.06
C HIS A 1050 0.35 30.82 -14.31
N ASN A 1051 0.95 30.65 -13.13
CA ASN A 1051 1.42 31.77 -12.31
C ASN A 1051 2.83 32.23 -12.71
N ASP A 1052 3.55 31.42 -13.48
CA ASP A 1052 4.87 31.75 -14.01
C ASP A 1052 4.72 32.73 -15.21
N PRO A 1053 5.21 33.98 -15.09
CA PRO A 1053 5.08 34.98 -16.15
C PRO A 1053 5.79 34.57 -17.46
N ASP A 1054 6.81 33.70 -17.38
CA ASP A 1054 7.64 33.29 -18.52
C ASP A 1054 7.14 32.01 -19.21
N ASP A 1055 6.19 31.27 -18.60
CA ASP A 1055 5.56 30.12 -19.23
C ASP A 1055 4.44 30.57 -20.21
N PRO A 1056 4.40 30.08 -21.46
CA PRO A 1056 3.37 30.45 -22.42
C PRO A 1056 1.98 29.91 -22.05
N LEU A 1057 1.88 28.93 -21.14
CA LEU A 1057 0.59 28.39 -20.73
C LEU A 1057 -0.18 29.41 -19.92
N ARG A 1058 -1.42 29.65 -20.34
CA ARG A 1058 -2.43 30.37 -19.56
C ARG A 1058 -3.73 29.58 -19.53
N TRP A 1059 -4.41 29.59 -18.38
CA TRP A 1059 -5.73 29.00 -18.30
C TRP A 1059 -6.67 29.65 -19.29
N ILE A 1060 -7.38 28.81 -20.05
CA ILE A 1060 -8.53 29.25 -20.82
C ILE A 1060 -9.71 29.28 -19.83
N PHE A 1061 -10.10 30.48 -19.41
CA PHE A 1061 -11.29 30.69 -18.60
C PHE A 1061 -12.53 30.62 -19.49
N GLY A 1062 -13.16 29.45 -19.55
CA GLY A 1062 -14.40 29.20 -20.28
C GLY A 1062 -15.61 29.65 -19.47
N THR A 1063 -15.91 30.95 -19.47
CA THR A 1063 -17.21 31.45 -19.00
C THR A 1063 -18.33 30.92 -19.90
N TYR A 1064 -19.54 30.75 -19.39
CA TYR A 1064 -20.65 30.21 -20.18
C TYR A 1064 -20.92 31.02 -21.47
N ALA A 1065 -20.79 32.36 -21.40
CA ALA A 1065 -20.85 33.24 -22.56
C ALA A 1065 -19.71 32.98 -23.56
N ARG A 1066 -18.46 32.84 -23.11
CA ARG A 1066 -17.32 32.55 -23.99
C ARG A 1066 -17.45 31.18 -24.65
N LEU A 1067 -17.92 30.17 -23.90
CA LEU A 1067 -18.19 28.83 -24.45
C LEU A 1067 -19.28 28.87 -25.53
N ARG A 1068 -20.36 29.62 -25.31
CA ARG A 1068 -21.42 29.82 -26.31
C ARG A 1068 -20.86 30.49 -27.57
N ALA A 1069 -20.17 31.61 -27.41
CA ALA A 1069 -19.61 32.39 -28.52
C ALA A 1069 -18.62 31.57 -29.36
N GLY A 1070 -17.80 30.74 -28.71
CA GLY A 1070 -16.86 29.84 -29.36
C GLY A 1070 -17.48 28.58 -29.99
N GLY A 1071 -18.82 28.43 -29.95
CA GLY A 1071 -19.50 27.23 -30.47
C GLY A 1071 -19.10 25.95 -29.74
N ALA A 1072 -18.87 26.03 -28.43
CA ALA A 1072 -18.31 24.93 -27.64
C ALA A 1072 -19.19 23.68 -27.68
N ARG A 1073 -18.56 22.54 -27.92
CA ARG A 1073 -19.20 21.22 -27.83
C ARG A 1073 -18.29 20.22 -27.13
N ARG A 1074 -18.88 19.27 -26.41
CA ARG A 1074 -18.14 18.15 -25.84
C ARG A 1074 -17.76 17.16 -26.95
N VAL A 1075 -16.50 16.72 -26.97
CA VAL A 1075 -16.00 15.73 -27.93
C VAL A 1075 -15.51 14.48 -27.22
N ARG A 1076 -15.64 13.34 -27.89
CA ARG A 1076 -15.05 12.08 -27.47
C ARG A 1076 -13.78 11.85 -28.26
N VAL A 1077 -12.69 11.57 -27.56
CA VAL A 1077 -11.42 11.14 -28.18
C VAL A 1077 -11.19 9.67 -27.82
N ASP A 1078 -11.09 8.82 -28.84
CA ASP A 1078 -10.84 7.39 -28.66
C ASP A 1078 -9.40 7.10 -28.18
N PRO A 1079 -9.04 5.85 -27.81
CA PRO A 1079 -7.70 5.55 -27.31
C PRO A 1079 -6.54 5.91 -28.25
N ILE A 1080 -6.76 6.01 -29.56
CA ILE A 1080 -5.75 6.34 -30.57
C ILE A 1080 -5.82 7.81 -31.01
N GLY A 1081 -6.61 8.65 -30.33
CA GLY A 1081 -6.64 10.09 -30.58
C GLY A 1081 -7.63 10.55 -31.65
N ARG A 1082 -8.55 9.69 -32.10
CA ARG A 1082 -9.57 10.10 -33.09
C ARG A 1082 -10.72 10.81 -32.41
N VAL A 1083 -11.08 11.97 -32.97
CA VAL A 1083 -12.14 12.83 -32.46
C VAL A 1083 -13.47 12.42 -33.08
N ALA A 1084 -14.49 12.27 -32.24
CA ALA A 1084 -15.88 12.13 -32.63
C ALA A 1084 -16.76 13.05 -31.76
N PRO A 1085 -17.93 13.50 -32.24
CA PRO A 1085 -18.92 14.15 -31.39
C PRO A 1085 -19.24 13.25 -30.19
N ALA A 1086 -19.31 13.81 -28.98
CA ALA A 1086 -19.87 13.07 -27.86
C ALA A 1086 -21.37 12.87 -28.14
N ALA A 1087 -21.90 11.65 -27.97
CA ALA A 1087 -23.33 11.40 -28.16
C ALA A 1087 -24.14 12.42 -27.32
N GLU A 1088 -25.09 13.10 -27.98
CA GLU A 1088 -25.97 14.07 -27.33
C GLU A 1088 -26.82 13.36 -26.27
N ASN A 1089 -26.87 13.95 -25.07
CA ASN A 1089 -27.83 13.73 -23.99
C ASN A 1089 -28.46 12.32 -23.92
N ARG A 1090 -27.74 11.36 -23.32
CA ARG A 1090 -28.37 10.37 -22.42
C ARG A 1090 -28.06 10.80 -20.99
#